data_AF-A0A1T5M4Q3-F1
#
_entry.id   AF-A0A1T5M4Q3-F1
#
_cell.length_a   1.000
_cell.length_b   1.000
_cell.length_c   1.000
_cell.angle_alpha   90.00
_cell.angle_beta   90.00
_cell.angle_gamma   90.00
#
_symmetry.space_group_name_H-M   'P 1'
#
loop_
_entity.id
_entity.type
_entity.pdbx_description
1 polymer ?
#
loop_
_entity_poly.entity_id
_entity_poly.type
_entity_poly.pdbx_seq_one_letter_code
_entity_poly.pdbx_strand_id
1 'polypeptide(L)'
;MNKAISRILIFLVLISSIILPITSTAQEKDLVAYVSHYRLVQKGILVYKDQDGNWVNGELGEKNDVVQEIDLKEFEDQETIDKILNVIAYPYDLGFMFSTEDFSRSINKFSQTKDDFIKNYYNHGTDKIEINERYLTDGVVKLKYNAELTPQVEPLKVSDYTDEDIYILLGQNPNNPNPETKEDLEAVRKLQPIGNSDIPEETSKGKLNEEGKKKGFAVYGSPEDVSGNDYKNKQGKIVSKDYKEAIPRYLGYDLNGNPFTNEAFPPDVETGLEPWEKIWIDFPWKKDINNQKQPKKSKYNEIDPYRAEAISWLNQLDWAGKNGWTGEKLIDHFMIQSPQADYTQGSAVGWHEYIDENGNKRILYQTFTIPPKEKIDFSKLNEVEAYIIFIPLIIEYWVEAKTDNLAIKDIRNETSEIEYDEMYDLKFDVYNMCLKDAYDVTVDYYLQYPNELKYMFTDEGNTVESLGVSTGELNYNIPEDYKRDTFELVAKLNMNEKHPAKFEDGTIIEESTMADNEVSILIPIKDKESFDLEVVDIKYKEYMAGSYSPVIVTVRNNGTTNLVTNLKLDVEGNTITRDKVFIPAGKTGNVTFGLQTPNVETRFKMTAKVDYNNKIKETNENNNTKTINSRTIRKQEKICSPSYVTWTEYRDKGEYKSGDRIKTWTHTEERCSGSGENRTCRTITVVDGYTVRFYAKLRNVKVEVDWRNKDQGFIKSGYGIEVKAKADIVSNYDKQSQIKNIQRAYLYTPSEIIEMEGSNGRFELPVNPKSVIESKVHYIPVHTLDGDYKIMVALGGASTPGGILNICEDVTIKIKGDMYEDDNTY
;
A
#
# COMPACT_ATOMS: atom_id res chain seq x y z
N MET A 1 -10.80 -56.54 41.99
CA MET A 1 -10.79 -56.58 40.52
C MET A 1 -9.87 -55.55 39.86
N ASN A 2 -9.73 -54.31 40.35
CA ASN A 2 -8.83 -53.32 39.70
C ASN A 2 -7.31 -53.47 39.93
N LYS A 3 -6.84 -54.49 40.66
CA LYS A 3 -5.40 -54.85 40.72
C LYS A 3 -5.01 -56.03 39.83
N ALA A 4 -5.99 -56.74 39.24
CA ALA A 4 -5.75 -57.86 38.33
C ALA A 4 -5.62 -57.38 36.86
N ILE A 5 -6.37 -56.34 36.47
CA ILE A 5 -6.35 -55.80 35.10
C ILE A 5 -5.08 -54.99 34.82
N SER A 6 -4.53 -54.30 35.82
CA SER A 6 -3.28 -53.52 35.68
C SER A 6 -2.02 -54.40 35.53
N ARG A 7 -2.05 -55.67 35.98
CA ARG A 7 -0.93 -56.61 35.81
C ARG A 7 -0.99 -57.38 34.49
N ILE A 8 -2.17 -57.51 33.87
CA ILE A 8 -2.33 -58.13 32.56
C ILE A 8 -1.94 -57.15 31.44
N LEU A 9 -2.19 -55.84 31.60
CA LEU A 9 -1.76 -54.83 30.62
C LEU A 9 -0.23 -54.61 30.60
N ILE A 10 0.44 -54.70 31.76
CA ILE A 10 1.91 -54.56 31.84
C ILE A 10 2.62 -55.81 31.32
N PHE A 11 1.97 -56.98 31.36
CA PHE A 11 2.52 -58.23 30.82
C PHE A 11 2.31 -58.37 29.30
N LEU A 12 1.29 -57.73 28.73
CA LEU A 12 1.06 -57.69 27.27
C LEU A 12 1.92 -56.65 26.54
N VAL A 13 2.35 -55.58 27.22
CA VAL A 13 3.24 -54.54 26.63
C VAL A 13 4.73 -54.92 26.70
N LEU A 14 5.10 -55.92 27.51
CA LEU A 14 6.49 -56.40 27.63
C LEU A 14 6.82 -57.65 26.80
N ILE A 15 5.82 -58.25 26.12
CA ILE A 15 6.00 -59.44 25.27
C ILE A 15 6.05 -59.08 23.77
N SER A 16 5.78 -57.84 23.37
CA SER A 16 5.93 -57.39 21.96
C SER A 16 7.34 -56.93 21.61
N SER A 17 8.30 -57.04 22.52
CA SER A 17 9.71 -56.70 22.32
C SER A 17 10.56 -57.89 22.72
N ILE A 18 11.19 -58.53 21.73
CA ILE A 18 12.21 -59.61 21.76
C ILE A 18 11.71 -60.96 21.17
N ILE A 19 11.94 -61.14 19.85
CA ILE A 19 12.46 -62.35 19.13
C ILE A 19 11.86 -62.47 17.70
N LEU A 20 12.59 -61.92 16.71
CA LEU A 20 13.05 -62.53 15.45
C LEU A 20 13.37 -61.41 14.42
N PRO A 21 14.62 -61.30 13.93
CA PRO A 21 14.93 -60.45 12.78
C PRO A 21 14.45 -61.16 11.52
N ILE A 22 13.32 -60.74 10.97
CA ILE A 22 12.97 -61.07 9.60
C ILE A 22 13.74 -60.09 8.72
N THR A 23 14.80 -60.61 8.11
CA THR A 23 15.45 -60.02 6.94
C THR A 23 14.43 -59.94 5.81
N SER A 24 13.84 -58.77 5.57
CA SER A 24 13.25 -58.46 4.27
C SER A 24 14.27 -57.64 3.49
N THR A 25 14.98 -58.33 2.61
CA THR A 25 15.66 -57.75 1.46
C THR A 25 14.63 -57.03 0.59
N ALA A 26 14.45 -55.73 0.80
CA ALA A 26 13.99 -54.87 -0.27
C ALA A 26 15.23 -54.59 -1.13
N GLN A 27 15.28 -55.25 -2.28
CA GLN A 27 16.25 -54.94 -3.32
C GLN A 27 16.22 -53.44 -3.59
N GLU A 28 17.39 -52.81 -3.50
CA GLU A 28 17.73 -51.68 -4.35
C GLU A 28 17.33 -52.04 -5.79
N LYS A 29 16.23 -51.47 -6.26
CA LYS A 29 15.93 -51.35 -7.68
C LYS A 29 16.17 -49.90 -8.04
N ASP A 30 17.33 -49.69 -8.64
CA ASP A 30 17.68 -48.65 -9.60
C ASP A 30 16.66 -47.52 -9.73
N LEU A 31 16.87 -46.44 -8.98
CA LEU A 31 16.27 -45.15 -9.25
C LEU A 31 17.07 -44.49 -10.39
N VAL A 32 16.91 -44.98 -11.63
CA VAL A 32 17.35 -44.25 -12.81
C VAL A 32 16.18 -43.37 -13.25
N ALA A 33 16.18 -42.13 -12.78
CA ALA A 33 15.27 -41.10 -13.28
C ALA A 33 15.68 -40.74 -14.71
N TYR A 34 14.80 -41.00 -15.68
CA TYR A 34 14.90 -40.41 -17.00
C TYR A 34 14.23 -39.05 -16.96
N VAL A 35 14.95 -38.04 -17.42
CA VAL A 35 14.43 -36.69 -17.61
C VAL A 35 14.55 -36.38 -19.12
N SER A 36 13.66 -35.54 -19.63
CA SER A 36 13.60 -35.03 -21.01
C SER A 36 14.75 -34.06 -21.35
N HIS A 37 15.14 -34.05 -22.61
CA HIS A 37 16.24 -33.26 -23.20
C HIS A 37 16.30 -31.79 -22.75
N TYR A 38 17.45 -31.36 -22.20
CA TYR A 38 17.78 -29.94 -22.01
C TYR A 38 18.91 -29.49 -22.94
N ARG A 39 18.80 -28.23 -23.38
CA ARG A 39 19.78 -27.53 -24.21
C ARG A 39 20.91 -27.01 -23.32
N LEU A 40 22.15 -27.36 -23.65
CA LEU A 40 23.35 -26.78 -23.07
C LEU A 40 23.34 -25.27 -23.36
N VAL A 41 23.03 -24.44 -22.36
CA VAL A 41 23.21 -22.99 -22.46
C VAL A 41 24.61 -22.68 -21.94
N GLN A 42 25.59 -22.71 -22.84
CA GLN A 42 26.89 -22.11 -22.56
C GLN A 42 26.70 -20.60 -22.49
N LYS A 43 26.81 -20.00 -21.29
CA LYS A 43 27.01 -18.55 -21.18
C LYS A 43 28.51 -18.29 -21.18
N GLY A 44 29.03 -17.88 -22.33
CA GLY A 44 30.35 -17.27 -22.39
C GLY A 44 30.31 -15.89 -21.73
N ILE A 45 31.32 -15.56 -20.93
CA ILE A 45 31.50 -14.18 -20.45
C ILE A 45 32.39 -13.47 -21.47
N LEU A 46 31.89 -12.36 -22.02
CA LEU A 46 32.70 -11.49 -22.87
C LEU A 46 33.57 -10.61 -21.98
N VAL A 47 34.88 -10.66 -22.18
CA VAL A 47 35.85 -9.79 -21.51
C VAL A 47 36.66 -9.03 -22.54
N TYR A 48 37.05 -7.81 -22.21
CA TYR A 48 37.68 -6.86 -23.14
C TYR A 48 39.08 -6.51 -22.66
N LYS A 49 40.03 -6.32 -23.58
CA LYS A 49 41.30 -5.67 -23.29
C LYS A 49 41.37 -4.28 -23.93
N ASP A 50 41.93 -3.33 -23.19
CA ASP A 50 42.25 -2.00 -23.71
C ASP A 50 43.52 -2.03 -24.58
N GLN A 51 43.88 -0.86 -25.09
CA GLN A 51 45.01 -0.62 -25.99
C GLN A 51 46.37 -0.96 -25.35
N ASP A 52 46.43 -0.97 -24.02
CA ASP A 52 47.62 -1.26 -23.22
C ASP A 52 47.66 -2.73 -22.77
N GLY A 53 46.66 -3.53 -23.13
CA GLY A 53 46.55 -4.96 -22.81
C GLY A 53 45.95 -5.26 -21.44
N ASN A 54 45.40 -4.26 -20.76
CA ASN A 54 44.72 -4.42 -19.46
C ASN A 54 43.26 -4.82 -19.67
N TRP A 55 42.72 -5.62 -18.75
CA TRP A 55 41.31 -6.02 -18.80
C TRP A 55 40.40 -4.85 -18.38
N VAL A 56 39.42 -4.52 -19.22
CA VAL A 56 38.55 -3.34 -19.04
C VAL A 56 37.31 -3.64 -18.20
N ASN A 57 36.98 -4.93 -18.03
CA ASN A 57 35.88 -5.39 -17.18
C ASN A 57 36.26 -6.74 -16.55
N GLY A 58 36.79 -6.70 -15.32
CA GLY A 58 37.19 -7.85 -14.49
C GLY A 58 38.72 -7.98 -14.31
N GLU A 59 39.20 -7.88 -13.07
CA GLU A 59 40.60 -8.18 -12.73
C GLU A 59 40.80 -9.70 -12.55
N LEU A 60 41.87 -10.25 -13.16
CA LEU A 60 42.27 -11.66 -12.96
C LEU A 60 42.72 -11.88 -11.51
N GLY A 61 42.06 -12.80 -10.80
CA GLY A 61 42.34 -13.12 -9.39
C GLY A 61 41.43 -12.42 -8.37
N GLU A 62 40.52 -11.54 -8.78
CA GLU A 62 39.43 -11.09 -7.92
C GLU A 62 38.26 -12.08 -7.94
N LYS A 63 37.70 -12.35 -6.76
CA LYS A 63 36.45 -13.10 -6.61
C LYS A 63 35.33 -12.24 -7.18
N ASN A 64 34.79 -12.66 -8.32
CA ASN A 64 33.63 -12.00 -8.89
C ASN A 64 32.37 -12.60 -8.26
N ASP A 65 31.56 -11.73 -7.66
CA ASP A 65 30.21 -12.06 -7.20
C ASP A 65 29.34 -12.27 -8.44
N VAL A 66 29.13 -13.53 -8.84
CA VAL A 66 28.22 -13.87 -9.93
C VAL A 66 26.83 -14.04 -9.34
N VAL A 67 25.89 -13.22 -9.79
CA VAL A 67 24.47 -13.36 -9.48
C VAL A 67 23.81 -14.03 -10.67
N GLN A 68 23.40 -15.28 -10.49
CA GLN A 68 22.61 -16.00 -11.47
C GLN A 68 21.15 -16.00 -11.04
N GLU A 69 20.27 -15.54 -11.92
CA GLU A 69 18.83 -15.58 -11.74
C GLU A 69 18.29 -16.75 -12.56
N ILE A 70 17.62 -17.68 -11.88
CA ILE A 70 16.87 -18.76 -12.49
C ILE A 70 15.41 -18.41 -12.29
N ASP A 71 14.72 -18.02 -13.36
CA ASP A 71 13.27 -17.80 -13.29
C ASP A 71 12.58 -19.15 -13.27
N LEU A 72 12.08 -19.54 -12.10
CA LEU A 72 11.38 -20.81 -11.94
C LEU A 72 10.02 -20.79 -12.65
N LYS A 73 9.53 -19.62 -13.10
CA LYS A 73 8.27 -19.50 -13.86
C LYS A 73 8.35 -20.09 -15.26
N GLU A 74 9.57 -20.31 -15.79
CA GLU A 74 9.75 -21.02 -17.07
C GLU A 74 9.58 -22.54 -16.94
N PHE A 75 9.48 -23.05 -15.70
CA PHE A 75 9.24 -24.45 -15.43
C PHE A 75 7.79 -24.60 -14.97
N GLU A 76 7.00 -25.34 -15.76
CA GLU A 76 5.56 -25.44 -15.56
C GLU A 76 5.19 -26.34 -14.37
N ASP A 77 6.10 -27.19 -13.90
CA ASP A 77 5.83 -28.16 -12.83
C ASP A 77 6.69 -27.96 -11.57
N GLN A 78 6.03 -28.05 -10.42
CA GLN A 78 6.62 -27.84 -9.09
C GLN A 78 7.63 -28.93 -8.70
N GLU A 79 7.55 -30.13 -9.29
CA GLU A 79 8.49 -31.23 -9.00
C GLU A 79 9.87 -30.94 -9.60
N THR A 80 9.91 -30.38 -10.80
CA THR A 80 11.12 -29.87 -11.45
C THR A 80 11.70 -28.71 -10.64
N ILE A 81 10.85 -27.78 -10.18
CA ILE A 81 11.28 -26.69 -9.29
C ILE A 81 11.90 -27.25 -7.99
N ASP A 82 11.26 -28.23 -7.35
CA ASP A 82 11.73 -28.84 -6.11
C ASP A 82 13.01 -29.67 -6.31
N LYS A 83 13.16 -30.35 -7.45
CA LYS A 83 14.39 -31.05 -7.85
C LYS A 83 15.54 -30.08 -8.11
N ILE A 84 15.28 -28.97 -8.83
CA ILE A 84 16.26 -27.89 -9.04
C ILE A 84 16.72 -27.32 -7.70
N LEU A 85 15.78 -27.02 -6.79
CA LEU A 85 16.07 -26.51 -5.46
C LEU A 85 16.87 -27.50 -4.59
N ASN A 86 16.62 -28.82 -4.72
CA ASN A 86 17.33 -29.87 -3.99
C ASN A 86 18.73 -30.18 -4.55
N VAL A 87 18.93 -30.15 -5.87
CA VAL A 87 20.26 -30.33 -6.49
C VAL A 87 21.19 -29.16 -6.11
N ILE A 88 20.63 -27.96 -6.00
CA ILE A 88 21.37 -26.77 -5.53
C ILE A 88 21.75 -26.90 -4.03
N ALA A 89 21.16 -27.82 -3.25
CA ALA A 89 21.29 -27.87 -1.80
C ALA A 89 22.51 -28.63 -1.23
N TYR A 90 23.26 -29.41 -2.00
CA TYR A 90 24.38 -30.21 -1.46
C TYR A 90 25.73 -30.00 -2.19
N PRO A 91 26.80 -29.59 -1.47
CA PRO A 91 28.15 -29.58 -2.01
C PRO A 91 28.80 -30.96 -1.75
N TYR A 92 28.91 -31.81 -2.77
CA TYR A 92 29.76 -33.00 -2.69
C TYR A 92 30.86 -32.96 -3.75
N ASP A 93 32.09 -33.25 -3.31
CA ASP A 93 33.23 -33.59 -4.17
C ASP A 93 32.91 -34.89 -4.94
N LEU A 94 32.47 -34.76 -6.19
CA LEU A 94 32.20 -35.90 -7.07
C LEU A 94 33.42 -36.17 -7.98
N GLY A 95 34.12 -37.27 -7.70
CA GLY A 95 35.04 -37.90 -8.66
C GLY A 95 34.26 -38.84 -9.59
N PHE A 96 34.43 -38.68 -10.91
CA PHE A 96 33.71 -39.47 -11.94
C PHE A 96 34.64 -40.44 -12.71
N MET A 97 34.12 -41.62 -13.06
CA MET A 97 34.67 -42.58 -14.02
C MET A 97 33.79 -42.62 -15.29
N PHE A 98 34.39 -42.58 -16.49
CA PHE A 98 33.69 -42.75 -17.77
C PHE A 98 33.97 -44.12 -18.41
N SER A 99 32.97 -44.68 -19.10
CA SER A 99 33.14 -45.68 -20.16
C SER A 99 33.51 -44.98 -21.47
N THR A 100 34.58 -45.41 -22.14
CA THR A 100 35.31 -44.66 -23.17
C THR A 100 34.84 -44.86 -24.62
N GLU A 101 33.78 -45.62 -24.86
CA GLU A 101 33.41 -46.07 -26.22
C GLU A 101 32.48 -45.12 -26.99
N ASP A 102 31.47 -44.50 -26.37
CA ASP A 102 30.51 -43.66 -27.11
C ASP A 102 30.98 -42.22 -27.37
N PHE A 103 31.92 -41.72 -26.56
CA PHE A 103 32.45 -40.35 -26.68
C PHE A 103 33.30 -40.13 -27.95
N SER A 104 33.76 -41.20 -28.62
CA SER A 104 34.62 -41.08 -29.80
C SER A 104 33.86 -40.82 -31.11
N ARG A 105 32.52 -40.85 -31.11
CA ARG A 105 31.72 -40.64 -32.33
C ARG A 105 31.24 -39.19 -32.54
N SER A 106 31.10 -38.39 -31.48
CA SER A 106 30.53 -37.04 -31.54
C SER A 106 31.55 -35.92 -31.84
N ILE A 107 32.86 -36.17 -31.74
CA ILE A 107 33.91 -35.14 -31.91
C ILE A 107 34.39 -34.96 -33.36
N ASN A 108 33.96 -35.78 -34.31
CA ASN A 108 34.36 -35.63 -35.73
C ASN A 108 33.82 -34.35 -36.43
N LYS A 109 33.16 -33.43 -35.71
CA LYS A 109 32.63 -32.17 -36.24
C LYS A 109 33.35 -30.89 -35.80
N PHE A 110 34.27 -30.94 -34.83
CA PHE A 110 35.07 -29.79 -34.42
C PHE A 110 36.54 -30.02 -34.81
N SER A 111 37.24 -29.02 -35.32
CA SER A 111 38.62 -29.16 -35.84
C SER A 111 39.70 -29.36 -34.75
N GLN A 112 39.31 -29.79 -33.55
CA GLN A 112 40.24 -30.07 -32.46
C GLN A 112 40.37 -31.58 -32.29
N THR A 113 41.60 -32.06 -32.11
CA THR A 113 41.81 -33.48 -31.87
C THR A 113 41.27 -33.83 -30.48
N LYS A 114 40.87 -35.10 -30.30
CA LYS A 114 40.48 -35.66 -28.98
C LYS A 114 41.52 -35.33 -27.89
N ASP A 115 42.79 -35.28 -28.27
CA ASP A 115 43.89 -34.97 -27.36
C ASP A 115 43.96 -33.49 -26.97
N ASP A 116 43.57 -32.55 -27.84
CA ASP A 116 43.52 -31.11 -27.55
C ASP A 116 42.38 -30.76 -26.57
N PHE A 117 41.22 -31.39 -26.76
CA PHE A 117 40.08 -31.24 -25.85
C PHE A 117 40.40 -31.82 -24.46
N ILE A 118 40.98 -33.02 -24.41
CA ILE A 118 41.40 -33.66 -23.15
C ILE A 118 42.51 -32.85 -22.46
N LYS A 119 43.43 -32.22 -23.21
CA LYS A 119 44.47 -31.33 -22.65
C LYS A 119 43.91 -30.05 -22.05
N ASN A 120 42.88 -29.46 -22.66
CA ASN A 120 42.18 -28.31 -22.09
C ASN A 120 41.41 -28.74 -20.84
N TYR A 121 40.65 -29.83 -20.92
CA TYR A 121 39.72 -30.23 -19.88
C TYR A 121 40.39 -30.73 -18.58
N TYR A 122 41.50 -31.48 -18.65
CA TYR A 122 42.16 -32.03 -17.45
C TYR A 122 43.09 -31.06 -16.71
N ASN A 123 43.39 -29.88 -17.27
CA ASN A 123 44.23 -28.87 -16.61
C ASN A 123 43.44 -27.83 -15.80
N HIS A 124 42.11 -27.86 -15.84
CA HIS A 124 41.25 -27.00 -15.02
C HIS A 124 41.02 -27.67 -13.66
N GLY A 125 41.90 -27.36 -12.69
CA GLY A 125 41.70 -27.72 -11.30
C GLY A 125 40.41 -27.12 -10.75
N THR A 126 39.76 -27.82 -9.82
CA THR A 126 38.47 -27.47 -9.22
C THR A 126 38.37 -25.99 -8.82
N ASP A 127 37.57 -25.22 -9.56
CA ASP A 127 37.17 -23.87 -9.15
C ASP A 127 36.32 -23.97 -7.88
N LYS A 128 36.74 -23.27 -6.81
CA LYS A 128 35.96 -23.20 -5.56
C LYS A 128 34.75 -22.31 -5.76
N ILE A 129 33.61 -22.90 -6.06
CA ILE A 129 32.32 -22.21 -6.07
C ILE A 129 31.80 -22.16 -4.62
N GLU A 130 31.82 -20.98 -4.01
CA GLU A 130 31.28 -20.75 -2.67
C GLU A 130 29.95 -20.00 -2.79
N ILE A 131 28.84 -20.66 -2.44
CA ILE A 131 27.48 -20.08 -2.51
C ILE A 131 27.26 -19.24 -1.26
N ASN A 132 27.15 -17.93 -1.42
CA ASN A 132 27.13 -16.99 -0.28
C ASN A 132 25.72 -16.65 0.21
N GLU A 133 24.75 -16.53 -0.69
CA GLU A 133 23.37 -16.14 -0.35
C GLU A 133 22.34 -16.79 -1.26
N ARG A 134 21.14 -17.04 -0.71
CA ARG A 134 19.97 -17.56 -1.43
C ARG A 134 18.73 -16.81 -0.98
N TYR A 135 17.92 -16.36 -1.93
CA TYR A 135 16.57 -15.88 -1.65
C TYR A 135 15.64 -16.20 -2.82
N LEU A 136 14.43 -16.64 -2.49
CA LEU A 136 13.31 -16.72 -3.40
C LEU A 136 12.54 -15.40 -3.31
N THR A 137 12.41 -14.72 -4.44
CA THR A 137 11.51 -13.56 -4.57
C THR A 137 10.87 -13.65 -5.94
N ASP A 138 9.53 -13.64 -5.97
CA ASP A 138 8.72 -13.63 -7.20
C ASP A 138 9.00 -14.78 -8.18
N GLY A 139 9.25 -16.00 -7.67
CA GLY A 139 9.50 -17.17 -8.51
C GLY A 139 10.90 -17.21 -9.14
N VAL A 140 11.79 -16.29 -8.79
CA VAL A 140 13.17 -16.28 -9.29
C VAL A 140 14.11 -16.71 -8.16
N VAL A 141 14.89 -17.76 -8.40
CA VAL A 141 15.99 -18.17 -7.51
C VAL A 141 17.23 -17.38 -7.91
N LYS A 142 17.71 -16.53 -7.00
CA LYS A 142 18.98 -15.84 -7.18
C LYS A 142 20.08 -16.61 -6.46
N LEU A 143 21.02 -17.14 -7.23
CA LEU A 143 22.24 -17.77 -6.73
C LEU A 143 23.35 -16.74 -6.77
N LYS A 144 23.87 -16.35 -5.61
CA LYS A 144 25.07 -15.54 -5.52
C LYS A 144 26.24 -16.42 -5.15
N TYR A 145 27.18 -16.61 -6.07
CA TYR A 145 28.38 -17.40 -5.82
C TYR A 145 29.65 -16.63 -6.22
N ASN A 146 30.70 -16.87 -5.45
CA ASN A 146 32.04 -16.38 -5.77
C ASN A 146 32.68 -17.32 -6.80
N ALA A 147 33.06 -16.79 -7.95
CA ALA A 147 33.94 -17.49 -8.89
C ALA A 147 35.31 -16.78 -8.90
N GLU A 148 36.38 -17.55 -8.66
CA GLU A 148 37.76 -17.06 -8.72
C GLU A 148 38.37 -17.53 -10.05
N LEU A 149 38.56 -16.60 -10.99
CA LEU A 149 39.15 -16.90 -12.30
C LEU A 149 40.68 -16.96 -12.16
N THR A 150 41.26 -18.15 -12.17
CA THR A 150 42.74 -18.31 -12.22
C THR A 150 43.21 -18.69 -13.62
N PRO A 151 44.16 -17.95 -14.23
CA PRO A 151 44.59 -18.25 -15.59
C PRO A 151 45.74 -19.27 -15.58
N GLN A 152 45.62 -20.34 -16.35
CA GLN A 152 46.79 -21.10 -16.81
C GLN A 152 46.96 -21.14 -18.35
N VAL A 153 46.05 -20.55 -19.15
CA VAL A 153 46.21 -20.41 -20.62
C VAL A 153 45.55 -19.10 -21.14
N GLU A 154 46.06 -18.54 -22.24
CA GLU A 154 45.52 -17.35 -22.94
C GLU A 154 44.12 -17.59 -23.54
N PRO A 155 43.14 -16.67 -23.35
CA PRO A 155 41.81 -16.75 -23.99
C PRO A 155 41.85 -16.59 -25.52
N LEU A 156 40.92 -17.23 -26.23
CA LEU A 156 40.79 -17.15 -27.69
C LEU A 156 40.03 -15.88 -28.14
N LYS A 157 40.43 -15.29 -29.28
CA LYS A 157 39.77 -14.09 -29.82
C LYS A 157 38.45 -14.45 -30.50
N VAL A 158 37.45 -13.56 -30.41
CA VAL A 158 36.17 -13.74 -31.12
C VAL A 158 36.37 -13.87 -32.64
N SER A 159 37.41 -13.24 -33.19
CA SER A 159 37.80 -13.34 -34.61
C SER A 159 38.17 -14.75 -35.06
N ASP A 160 38.51 -15.63 -34.13
CA ASP A 160 39.05 -16.95 -34.44
C ASP A 160 37.94 -18.01 -34.60
N TYR A 161 36.67 -17.63 -34.37
CA TYR A 161 35.49 -18.47 -34.52
C TYR A 161 34.78 -18.25 -35.87
N THR A 162 34.29 -19.32 -36.48
CA THR A 162 33.44 -19.22 -37.68
C THR A 162 32.02 -18.78 -37.32
N ASP A 163 31.24 -18.28 -38.29
CA ASP A 163 29.83 -17.93 -38.06
C ASP A 163 29.02 -19.13 -37.55
N GLU A 164 29.35 -20.31 -38.06
CA GLU A 164 28.76 -21.59 -37.66
C GLU A 164 29.05 -21.90 -36.20
N ASP A 165 30.29 -21.66 -35.74
CA ASP A 165 30.67 -21.77 -34.32
C ASP A 165 29.90 -20.78 -33.45
N ILE A 166 29.75 -19.51 -33.88
CA ILE A 166 29.05 -18.48 -33.11
C ILE A 166 27.54 -18.75 -33.05
N TYR A 167 26.92 -19.23 -34.13
CA TYR A 167 25.51 -19.63 -34.10
C TYR A 167 25.28 -20.81 -33.17
N ILE A 168 26.18 -21.81 -33.18
CA ILE A 168 26.15 -22.92 -32.24
C ILE A 168 26.30 -22.41 -30.79
N LEU A 169 27.20 -21.45 -30.55
CA LEU A 169 27.43 -20.83 -29.24
C LEU A 169 26.22 -20.02 -28.74
N LEU A 170 25.45 -19.39 -29.62
CA LEU A 170 24.18 -18.73 -29.32
C LEU A 170 23.00 -19.71 -29.22
N GLY A 171 23.27 -21.02 -29.28
CA GLY A 171 22.30 -22.10 -29.20
C GLY A 171 21.45 -22.29 -30.47
N GLN A 172 21.77 -21.64 -31.59
CA GLN A 172 20.98 -21.71 -32.82
C GLN A 172 21.39 -22.87 -33.72
N ASN A 173 20.48 -23.26 -34.62
CA ASN A 173 20.83 -24.18 -35.71
C ASN A 173 21.62 -23.40 -36.78
N PRO A 174 22.91 -23.70 -37.02
CA PRO A 174 23.73 -22.95 -37.97
C PRO A 174 23.24 -23.07 -39.42
N ASN A 175 22.46 -24.11 -39.74
CA ASN A 175 21.88 -24.32 -41.07
C ASN A 175 20.54 -23.59 -41.28
N ASN A 176 19.95 -23.06 -40.20
CA ASN A 176 18.71 -22.27 -40.25
C ASN A 176 18.61 -21.29 -39.07
N PRO A 177 19.52 -20.30 -38.97
CA PRO A 177 19.50 -19.34 -37.88
C PRO A 177 18.28 -18.42 -37.96
N ASN A 178 17.71 -18.05 -36.82
CA ASN A 178 16.62 -17.07 -36.74
C ASN A 178 17.06 -15.75 -37.45
N PRO A 179 16.21 -15.13 -38.29
CA PRO A 179 16.48 -13.82 -38.88
C PRO A 179 16.94 -12.74 -37.89
N GLU A 180 16.41 -12.72 -36.66
CA GLU A 180 16.84 -11.79 -35.60
C GLU A 180 18.26 -12.12 -35.10
N THR A 181 18.65 -13.40 -35.02
CA THR A 181 20.01 -13.78 -34.61
C THR A 181 21.07 -13.54 -35.69
N LYS A 182 20.67 -13.28 -36.93
CA LYS A 182 21.57 -12.76 -37.96
C LYS A 182 21.98 -11.32 -37.65
N GLU A 183 21.05 -10.52 -37.11
CA GLU A 183 21.35 -9.18 -36.57
C GLU A 183 22.17 -9.28 -35.29
N ASP A 184 21.93 -10.29 -34.43
CA ASP A 184 22.77 -10.55 -33.24
C ASP A 184 24.18 -11.05 -33.60
N LEU A 185 24.35 -11.87 -34.64
CA LEU A 185 25.66 -12.28 -35.14
C LEU A 185 26.40 -11.07 -35.72
N GLU A 186 25.71 -10.24 -36.50
CA GLU A 186 26.26 -8.96 -36.94
C GLU A 186 26.55 -8.04 -35.76
N ALA A 187 25.74 -8.03 -34.70
CA ALA A 187 25.98 -7.29 -33.48
C ALA A 187 27.22 -7.84 -32.77
N VAL A 188 27.35 -9.14 -32.51
CA VAL A 188 28.55 -9.76 -31.89
C VAL A 188 29.81 -9.47 -32.71
N ARG A 189 29.72 -9.47 -34.04
CA ARG A 189 30.83 -9.04 -34.93
C ARG A 189 31.04 -7.52 -34.97
N LYS A 190 30.05 -6.70 -34.58
CA LYS A 190 30.07 -5.22 -34.56
C LYS A 190 30.11 -4.62 -33.14
N LEU A 191 30.10 -5.42 -32.06
CA LEU A 191 29.81 -4.94 -30.71
C LEU A 191 31.07 -4.32 -30.09
N GLN A 192 31.05 -2.98 -30.16
CA GLN A 192 31.63 -2.04 -29.22
C GLN A 192 30.82 -2.03 -27.91
N PRO A 193 31.43 -2.09 -26.72
CA PRO A 193 30.70 -1.93 -25.46
C PRO A 193 30.21 -0.47 -25.26
N ILE A 194 28.98 -0.32 -24.76
CA ILE A 194 28.48 0.94 -24.18
C ILE A 194 29.12 1.07 -22.80
N GLY A 195 30.00 2.04 -22.64
CA GLY A 195 30.82 2.22 -21.44
C GLY A 195 30.03 2.58 -20.19
N ASN A 196 30.49 2.01 -19.07
CA ASN A 196 30.39 2.59 -17.74
C ASN A 196 30.89 4.04 -17.79
N SER A 197 30.00 4.99 -17.58
CA SER A 197 30.37 6.30 -17.04
C SER A 197 29.99 6.30 -15.57
N ASP A 198 30.93 6.64 -14.70
CA ASP A 198 30.72 6.86 -13.27
C ASP A 198 29.45 7.67 -13.04
N ILE A 199 28.41 7.01 -12.53
CA ILE A 199 27.17 7.65 -12.12
C ILE A 199 27.53 8.55 -10.94
N PRO A 200 27.32 9.88 -11.01
CA PRO A 200 27.54 10.75 -9.86
C PRO A 200 26.60 10.31 -8.73
N GLU A 201 27.14 10.09 -7.54
CA GLU A 201 26.35 9.88 -6.33
C GLU A 201 25.40 11.07 -6.13
N GLU A 202 24.11 10.75 -6.12
CA GLU A 202 22.97 11.54 -5.65
C GLU A 202 22.79 12.99 -6.18
N THR A 203 21.75 13.16 -7.01
CA THR A 203 20.71 14.17 -6.71
C THR A 203 19.28 13.61 -6.87
N SER A 204 18.82 12.91 -5.82
CA SER A 204 17.53 13.07 -5.13
C SER A 204 16.16 13.05 -5.87
N LYS A 205 15.97 12.40 -7.04
CA LYS A 205 14.61 12.32 -7.64
C LYS A 205 14.11 10.94 -8.10
N GLY A 206 14.74 9.84 -7.68
CA GLY A 206 14.18 8.49 -7.83
C GLY A 206 15.03 7.52 -8.65
N LYS A 207 14.46 6.34 -8.94
CA LYS A 207 15.11 5.29 -9.75
C LYS A 207 15.19 5.68 -11.22
N LEU A 208 16.13 5.10 -11.97
CA LEU A 208 16.19 5.26 -13.42
C LEU A 208 14.87 4.81 -14.07
N ASN A 209 14.33 5.65 -14.93
CA ASN A 209 13.08 5.43 -15.65
C ASN A 209 13.30 4.42 -16.79
N GLU A 210 12.59 3.29 -16.75
CA GLU A 210 12.67 2.24 -17.76
C GLU A 210 12.26 2.72 -19.17
N GLU A 211 11.32 3.66 -19.30
CA GLU A 211 10.96 4.23 -20.61
C GLU A 211 12.09 5.09 -21.17
N GLY A 212 12.76 5.88 -20.32
CA GLY A 212 13.96 6.61 -20.69
C GLY A 212 15.09 5.68 -21.15
N LYS A 213 15.31 4.60 -20.40
CA LYS A 213 16.31 3.57 -20.72
C LYS A 213 16.05 2.90 -22.08
N LYS A 214 14.80 2.53 -22.38
CA LYS A 214 14.42 1.97 -23.70
C LYS A 214 14.68 2.90 -24.86
N LYS A 215 14.68 4.22 -24.61
CA LYS A 215 14.96 5.26 -25.61
C LYS A 215 16.44 5.70 -25.64
N GLY A 216 17.31 5.06 -24.85
CA GLY A 216 18.74 5.38 -24.78
C GLY A 216 19.07 6.64 -23.97
N PHE A 217 18.17 7.09 -23.09
CA PHE A 217 18.35 8.30 -22.27
C PHE A 217 18.43 7.98 -20.77
N ALA A 218 19.28 8.71 -20.05
CA ALA A 218 19.33 8.69 -18.59
C ALA A 218 18.27 9.63 -18.00
N VAL A 219 17.09 9.09 -17.69
CA VAL A 219 15.96 9.82 -17.09
C VAL A 219 15.66 9.21 -15.71
N TYR A 220 15.53 10.02 -14.67
CA TYR A 220 15.27 9.59 -13.29
C TYR A 220 13.85 9.95 -12.85
N GLY A 221 13.23 9.08 -12.04
CA GLY A 221 11.84 9.23 -11.62
C GLY A 221 10.85 8.89 -12.74
N SER A 222 9.59 8.65 -12.38
CA SER A 222 8.51 8.38 -13.33
C SER A 222 7.85 9.68 -13.82
N PRO A 223 7.01 9.63 -14.87
CA PRO A 223 6.23 10.79 -15.30
C PRO A 223 5.38 11.40 -14.16
N GLU A 224 4.94 10.58 -13.21
CA GLU A 224 4.14 10.98 -12.05
C GLU A 224 4.95 11.78 -11.02
N ASP A 225 6.27 11.62 -11.00
CA ASP A 225 7.18 12.35 -10.10
C ASP A 225 7.36 13.82 -10.53
N VAL A 226 6.94 14.17 -11.76
CA VAL A 226 6.97 15.54 -12.27
C VAL A 226 5.71 16.31 -11.83
N SER A 227 5.87 17.26 -10.90
CA SER A 227 4.75 18.04 -10.38
C SER A 227 4.07 18.86 -11.48
N GLY A 228 2.76 18.63 -11.67
CA GLY A 228 1.97 19.32 -12.69
C GLY A 228 2.26 18.85 -14.12
N ASN A 229 2.65 17.59 -14.30
CA ASN A 229 2.83 17.01 -15.62
C ASN A 229 1.50 16.97 -16.40
N ASP A 230 1.55 17.36 -17.67
CA ASP A 230 0.38 17.33 -18.55
C ASP A 230 0.30 15.99 -19.28
N TYR A 231 -0.92 15.50 -19.51
CA TYR A 231 -1.16 14.25 -20.23
C TYR A 231 -2.10 14.49 -21.40
N LYS A 232 -1.74 13.96 -22.57
CA LYS A 232 -2.55 14.04 -23.81
C LYS A 232 -2.70 12.68 -24.46
N ASN A 233 -3.81 12.43 -25.16
CA ASN A 233 -3.91 11.26 -26.04
C ASN A 233 -3.23 11.51 -27.40
N LYS A 234 -3.14 10.49 -28.24
CA LYS A 234 -2.55 10.57 -29.60
C LYS A 234 -3.21 11.64 -30.50
N GLN A 235 -4.43 12.05 -30.20
CA GLN A 235 -5.16 13.10 -30.92
C GLN A 235 -4.91 14.51 -30.36
N GLY A 236 -3.97 14.68 -29.42
CA GLY A 236 -3.62 15.97 -28.82
C GLY A 236 -4.58 16.49 -27.75
N LYS A 237 -5.62 15.71 -27.39
CA LYS A 237 -6.61 16.12 -26.39
C LYS A 237 -6.08 15.87 -24.98
N ILE A 238 -6.26 16.86 -24.09
CA ILE A 238 -5.93 16.74 -22.66
C ILE A 238 -6.78 15.62 -22.03
N VAL A 239 -6.12 14.69 -21.35
CA VAL A 239 -6.74 13.55 -20.68
C VAL A 239 -6.19 13.40 -19.25
N SER A 240 -6.88 12.60 -18.41
CA SER A 240 -6.32 12.19 -17.12
C SER A 240 -5.09 11.30 -17.34
N LYS A 241 -4.15 11.31 -16.39
CA LYS A 241 -3.01 10.38 -16.35
C LYS A 241 -3.43 8.90 -16.41
N ASP A 242 -4.62 8.58 -15.90
CA ASP A 242 -5.15 7.20 -15.85
C ASP A 242 -5.78 6.75 -17.18
N TYR A 243 -5.77 7.59 -18.22
CA TYR A 243 -6.30 7.24 -19.53
C TYR A 243 -5.35 6.25 -20.24
N LYS A 244 -5.88 5.15 -20.79
CA LYS A 244 -5.12 4.02 -21.37
C LYS A 244 -4.08 4.41 -22.43
N GLU A 245 -4.25 5.57 -23.07
CA GLU A 245 -3.34 6.11 -24.10
C GLU A 245 -2.79 7.49 -23.74
N ALA A 246 -2.70 7.80 -22.45
CA ALA A 246 -2.14 9.06 -21.97
C ALA A 246 -0.63 9.11 -22.26
N ILE A 247 -0.21 10.16 -22.98
CA ILE A 247 1.18 10.49 -23.28
C ILE A 247 1.57 11.64 -22.34
N PRO A 248 2.50 11.43 -21.40
CA PRO A 248 2.96 12.50 -20.52
C PRO A 248 3.85 13.50 -21.26
N ARG A 249 3.81 14.77 -20.85
CA ARG A 249 4.69 15.82 -21.37
C ARG A 249 6.14 15.59 -20.96
N TYR A 250 6.36 15.19 -19.71
CA TYR A 250 7.68 14.90 -19.17
C TYR A 250 7.78 13.43 -18.80
N LEU A 251 8.88 12.77 -19.17
CA LEU A 251 9.11 11.37 -18.81
C LEU A 251 9.69 11.21 -17.40
N GLY A 252 10.28 12.25 -16.83
CA GLY A 252 10.94 12.23 -15.53
C GLY A 252 11.87 13.44 -15.40
N TYR A 253 13.03 13.25 -14.78
CA TYR A 253 14.06 14.27 -14.62
C TYR A 253 15.37 13.87 -15.32
N ASP A 254 16.07 14.83 -15.92
CA ASP A 254 17.43 14.64 -16.45
C ASP A 254 18.48 14.52 -15.32
N LEU A 255 19.73 14.24 -15.69
CA LEU A 255 20.88 14.17 -14.78
C LEU A 255 21.14 15.47 -13.99
N ASN A 256 20.56 16.59 -14.42
CA ASN A 256 20.68 17.89 -13.76
C ASN A 256 19.43 18.23 -12.91
N GLY A 257 18.49 17.31 -12.78
CA GLY A 257 17.25 17.47 -12.01
C GLY A 257 16.15 18.29 -12.68
N ASN A 258 16.28 18.63 -13.97
CA ASN A 258 15.26 19.33 -14.75
C ASN A 258 14.27 18.33 -15.38
N PRO A 259 12.99 18.69 -15.59
CA PRO A 259 12.05 17.81 -16.26
C PRO A 259 12.52 17.41 -17.67
N PHE A 260 12.61 16.11 -17.93
CA PHE A 260 12.98 15.56 -19.23
C PHE A 260 11.76 15.48 -20.15
N THR A 261 11.83 16.15 -21.29
CA THR A 261 10.69 16.30 -22.21
C THR A 261 10.45 15.01 -23.00
N ASN A 262 9.19 14.62 -23.17
CA ASN A 262 8.80 13.52 -24.05
C ASN A 262 8.68 14.02 -25.49
N GLU A 263 9.59 13.60 -26.37
CA GLU A 263 9.55 13.96 -27.80
C GLU A 263 8.24 13.55 -28.50
N ALA A 264 7.57 12.51 -27.98
CA ALA A 264 6.29 12.05 -28.51
C ALA A 264 5.08 12.85 -28.00
N PHE A 265 5.28 13.89 -27.18
CA PHE A 265 4.17 14.68 -26.64
C PHE A 265 3.50 15.49 -27.77
N PRO A 266 2.20 15.25 -28.06
CA PRO A 266 1.57 15.84 -29.23
C PRO A 266 1.36 17.35 -29.09
N PRO A 267 1.45 18.12 -30.20
CA PRO A 267 1.13 19.54 -30.21
C PRO A 267 -0.32 19.79 -29.79
N ASP A 268 -0.67 21.03 -29.42
CA ASP A 268 -2.05 21.35 -29.00
C ASP A 268 -3.09 21.12 -30.09
N VAL A 269 -2.75 21.44 -31.34
CA VAL A 269 -3.54 21.18 -32.53
C VAL A 269 -2.60 21.01 -33.71
N GLU A 270 -2.85 20.03 -34.56
CA GLU A 270 -2.18 19.90 -35.84
C GLU A 270 -2.68 21.00 -36.79
N THR A 271 -1.82 21.98 -37.07
CA THR A 271 -2.20 23.13 -37.91
C THR A 271 -1.98 22.89 -39.40
N GLY A 272 -1.34 21.78 -39.79
CA GLY A 272 -0.86 21.54 -41.17
C GLY A 272 0.26 22.48 -41.65
N LEU A 273 0.54 23.56 -40.92
CA LEU A 273 1.63 24.50 -41.17
C LEU A 273 2.96 24.04 -40.57
N GLU A 274 4.04 24.20 -41.34
CA GLU A 274 5.41 23.97 -40.88
C GLU A 274 5.84 25.03 -39.84
N PRO A 275 6.80 24.73 -38.94
CA PRO A 275 7.20 25.67 -37.87
C PRO A 275 7.59 27.06 -38.36
N TRP A 276 8.26 27.18 -39.51
CA TRP A 276 8.70 28.47 -40.08
C TRP A 276 7.59 29.26 -40.80
N GLU A 277 6.41 28.64 -41.00
CA GLU A 277 5.22 29.26 -41.60
C GLU A 277 4.24 29.79 -40.54
N LYS A 278 4.43 29.38 -39.28
CA LYS A 278 3.58 29.80 -38.15
C LYS A 278 3.85 31.25 -37.75
N ILE A 279 2.78 31.92 -37.29
CA ILE A 279 2.85 33.26 -36.71
C ILE A 279 3.18 33.12 -35.23
N TRP A 280 4.48 33.04 -34.91
CA TRP A 280 4.96 33.01 -33.52
C TRP A 280 4.75 34.35 -32.84
N ILE A 281 4.34 34.28 -31.58
CA ILE A 281 4.01 35.44 -30.77
C ILE A 281 5.17 35.73 -29.83
N ASP A 282 5.74 36.91 -29.97
CA ASP A 282 6.66 37.45 -28.98
C ASP A 282 5.91 37.80 -27.67
N PHE A 283 6.44 37.32 -26.54
CA PHE A 283 5.91 37.49 -25.18
C PHE A 283 4.37 37.37 -25.08
N PRO A 284 3.77 36.19 -25.33
CA PRO A 284 2.30 36.03 -25.41
C PRO A 284 1.57 36.44 -24.13
N TRP A 285 2.20 36.27 -22.96
CA TRP A 285 1.66 36.72 -21.66
C TRP A 285 1.57 38.25 -21.50
N LYS A 286 2.24 39.05 -22.34
CA LYS A 286 2.11 40.52 -22.34
C LYS A 286 0.88 41.02 -23.12
N LYS A 287 0.26 40.17 -23.95
CA LYS A 287 -0.85 40.57 -24.83
C LYS A 287 -2.25 40.40 -24.20
N ASP A 288 -2.33 40.10 -22.90
CA ASP A 288 -3.57 39.85 -22.14
C ASP A 288 -4.51 38.85 -22.82
N ILE A 289 -3.92 37.77 -23.36
CA ILE A 289 -4.66 36.74 -24.07
C ILE A 289 -5.01 35.65 -23.07
N ASN A 290 -6.23 35.74 -22.52
CA ASN A 290 -6.93 34.79 -21.64
C ASN A 290 -6.04 33.74 -20.93
N ASN A 291 -5.73 33.98 -19.66
CA ASN A 291 -5.16 33.02 -18.70
C ASN A 291 -3.76 32.44 -18.97
N GLN A 292 -2.98 32.99 -19.90
CA GLN A 292 -1.58 32.57 -20.03
C GLN A 292 -0.70 33.20 -18.94
N LYS A 293 -0.38 32.41 -17.90
CA LYS A 293 0.63 32.80 -16.91
C LYS A 293 1.99 32.89 -17.59
N GLN A 294 2.71 33.97 -17.33
CA GLN A 294 4.11 34.10 -17.73
C GLN A 294 4.90 32.89 -17.20
N PRO A 295 5.54 32.09 -18.08
CA PRO A 295 6.45 31.03 -17.65
C PRO A 295 7.57 31.63 -16.79
N LYS A 296 8.03 30.88 -15.79
CA LYS A 296 9.20 31.30 -15.01
C LYS A 296 10.37 31.50 -15.98
N LYS A 297 10.90 32.72 -16.04
CA LYS A 297 11.97 33.09 -16.95
C LYS A 297 13.20 32.23 -16.69
N SER A 298 13.66 31.53 -17.72
CA SER A 298 14.89 30.73 -17.67
C SER A 298 16.10 31.65 -17.75
N LYS A 299 17.17 31.36 -17.01
CA LYS A 299 18.44 32.14 -17.08
C LYS A 299 18.99 32.19 -18.51
N TYR A 300 18.70 31.16 -19.31
CA TYR A 300 19.09 31.02 -20.71
C TYR A 300 18.36 31.98 -21.66
N ASN A 301 17.25 32.59 -21.23
CA ASN A 301 16.55 33.59 -22.04
C ASN A 301 17.02 35.03 -21.76
N GLU A 302 17.71 35.30 -20.65
CA GLU A 302 17.89 36.68 -20.15
C GLU A 302 19.32 37.08 -19.81
N ILE A 303 20.13 36.15 -19.32
CA ILE A 303 21.41 36.48 -18.70
C ILE A 303 22.53 36.08 -19.65
N ASP A 304 23.35 37.04 -20.06
CA ASP A 304 24.65 36.73 -20.68
C ASP A 304 25.61 36.16 -19.62
N PRO A 305 26.35 35.07 -19.89
CA PRO A 305 26.60 34.45 -21.20
C PRO A 305 25.62 33.33 -21.61
N TYR A 306 24.70 32.92 -20.73
CA TYR A 306 23.78 31.81 -20.97
C TYR A 306 22.84 32.03 -22.16
N ARG A 307 22.48 33.29 -22.44
CA ARG A 307 21.67 33.67 -23.62
C ARG A 307 22.40 33.41 -24.93
N ALA A 308 23.70 33.72 -25.00
CA ALA A 308 24.53 33.43 -26.17
C ALA A 308 24.63 31.92 -26.43
N GLU A 309 24.72 31.12 -25.36
CA GLU A 309 24.71 29.66 -25.44
C GLU A 309 23.37 29.14 -26.00
N ALA A 310 22.25 29.62 -25.47
CA ALA A 310 20.92 29.25 -25.93
C ALA A 310 20.63 29.64 -27.39
N ILE A 311 21.19 30.76 -27.87
CA ILE A 311 21.13 31.13 -29.29
C ILE A 311 21.82 30.06 -30.15
N SER A 312 23.01 29.60 -29.74
CA SER A 312 23.74 28.53 -30.42
C SER A 312 22.93 27.23 -30.44
N TRP A 313 22.24 26.91 -29.34
CA TRP A 313 21.37 25.74 -29.24
C TRP A 313 20.18 25.81 -30.19
N LEU A 314 19.47 26.94 -30.20
CA LEU A 314 18.30 27.13 -31.06
C LEU A 314 18.66 27.16 -32.54
N ASN A 315 19.90 27.55 -32.90
CA ASN A 315 20.43 27.42 -34.25
C ASN A 315 20.59 25.96 -34.72
N GLN A 316 20.51 24.98 -33.82
CA GLN A 316 20.58 23.55 -34.16
C GLN A 316 19.21 22.94 -34.48
N LEU A 317 18.10 23.69 -34.30
CA LEU A 317 16.79 23.24 -34.77
C LEU A 317 16.83 23.07 -36.30
N ASP A 318 16.25 22.00 -36.80
CA ASP A 318 16.22 21.63 -38.23
C ASP A 318 15.55 22.69 -39.14
N TRP A 319 14.79 23.60 -38.55
CA TRP A 319 14.18 24.73 -39.23
C TRP A 319 14.80 26.09 -38.91
N ALA A 320 15.83 26.15 -38.07
CA ALA A 320 16.59 27.37 -37.87
C ALA A 320 17.19 27.86 -39.19
N GLY A 321 17.14 29.18 -39.41
CA GLY A 321 17.53 29.85 -40.66
C GLY A 321 16.44 29.88 -41.73
N LYS A 322 15.44 28.99 -41.71
CA LYS A 322 14.32 29.03 -42.67
C LYS A 322 13.45 30.26 -42.41
N ASN A 323 13.05 30.97 -43.48
CA ASN A 323 12.26 32.23 -43.40
C ASN A 323 12.82 33.28 -42.41
N GLY A 324 14.15 33.31 -42.21
CA GLY A 324 14.81 34.25 -41.32
C GLY A 324 14.64 33.95 -39.81
N TRP A 325 14.25 32.73 -39.45
CA TRP A 325 14.22 32.26 -38.06
C TRP A 325 15.61 31.86 -37.57
N THR A 326 16.48 32.83 -37.29
CA THR A 326 17.79 32.56 -36.67
C THR A 326 17.66 32.35 -35.16
N GLY A 327 18.66 31.75 -34.52
CA GLY A 327 18.72 31.57 -33.07
C GLY A 327 18.50 32.87 -32.28
N GLU A 328 19.00 33.99 -32.78
CA GLU A 328 18.76 35.33 -32.20
C GLU A 328 17.28 35.73 -32.23
N LYS A 329 16.57 35.37 -33.30
CA LYS A 329 15.13 35.62 -33.40
C LYS A 329 14.34 34.61 -32.58
N LEU A 330 14.78 33.37 -32.55
CA LEU A 330 14.13 32.28 -31.81
C LEU A 330 14.19 32.51 -30.31
N ILE A 331 15.34 32.95 -29.75
CA ILE A 331 15.47 33.13 -28.29
C ILE A 331 14.52 34.19 -27.73
N ASP A 332 14.06 35.12 -28.57
CA ASP A 332 13.08 36.15 -28.20
C ASP A 332 11.63 35.61 -28.25
N HIS A 333 11.35 34.61 -29.08
CA HIS A 333 10.00 34.04 -29.27
C HIS A 333 9.78 32.72 -28.49
N PHE A 334 10.86 32.06 -28.06
CA PHE A 334 10.84 30.73 -27.46
C PHE A 334 11.44 30.76 -26.04
N MET A 335 10.80 30.04 -25.11
CA MET A 335 11.28 29.87 -23.75
C MET A 335 12.04 28.55 -23.62
N ILE A 336 13.28 28.60 -23.12
CA ILE A 336 14.08 27.40 -22.84
C ILE A 336 13.51 26.71 -21.59
N GLN A 337 12.96 25.51 -21.76
CA GLN A 337 12.39 24.71 -20.67
C GLN A 337 13.48 23.87 -19.98
N SER A 338 14.35 23.23 -20.76
CA SER A 338 15.55 22.55 -20.28
C SER A 338 16.77 22.90 -21.16
N PRO A 339 17.95 23.11 -20.56
CA PRO A 339 19.17 23.35 -21.33
C PRO A 339 19.63 22.10 -22.08
N GLN A 340 20.33 22.31 -23.19
CA GLN A 340 21.12 21.26 -23.85
C GLN A 340 22.28 20.85 -22.94
N ALA A 341 22.58 19.56 -22.84
CA ALA A 341 23.81 19.03 -22.25
C ALA A 341 24.67 18.35 -23.33
N ASP A 342 25.87 17.90 -22.95
CA ASP A 342 26.78 17.23 -23.89
C ASP A 342 26.12 16.00 -24.54
N TYR A 343 25.38 15.19 -23.77
CA TYR A 343 24.71 13.97 -24.26
C TYR A 343 23.19 13.94 -24.04
N THR A 344 22.60 14.99 -23.48
CA THR A 344 21.16 15.08 -23.22
C THR A 344 20.55 16.21 -24.03
N GLN A 345 19.42 15.92 -24.67
CA GLN A 345 18.65 16.91 -25.41
C GLN A 345 18.08 17.99 -24.47
N GLY A 346 18.04 19.24 -24.96
CA GLY A 346 17.30 20.33 -24.33
C GLY A 346 15.88 20.45 -24.90
N SER A 347 15.11 21.41 -24.41
CA SER A 347 13.81 21.74 -25.01
C SER A 347 13.46 23.21 -24.90
N ALA A 348 12.71 23.69 -25.89
CA ALA A 348 12.18 25.04 -25.96
C ALA A 348 10.70 25.03 -26.31
N VAL A 349 9.93 25.99 -25.79
CA VAL A 349 8.50 26.14 -26.10
C VAL A 349 8.22 27.51 -26.72
N GLY A 350 7.45 27.52 -27.80
CA GLY A 350 6.95 28.73 -28.44
C GLY A 350 5.43 28.77 -28.44
N TRP A 351 4.87 29.97 -28.61
CA TRP A 351 3.42 30.18 -28.78
C TRP A 351 3.14 30.79 -30.14
N HIS A 352 2.11 30.29 -30.81
CA HIS A 352 1.72 30.79 -32.12
C HIS A 352 0.22 31.02 -32.21
N GLU A 353 -0.16 31.90 -33.13
CA GLU A 353 -1.55 32.12 -33.47
C GLU A 353 -2.05 30.95 -34.34
N TYR A 354 -3.26 30.48 -34.05
CA TYR A 354 -3.99 29.52 -34.86
C TYR A 354 -5.37 30.09 -35.14
N ILE A 355 -5.75 30.15 -36.41
CA ILE A 355 -7.09 30.56 -36.82
C ILE A 355 -7.82 29.28 -37.21
N ASP A 356 -8.86 28.93 -36.45
CA ASP A 356 -9.66 27.75 -36.78
C ASP A 356 -10.50 27.96 -38.04
N GLU A 357 -11.12 26.89 -38.55
CA GLU A 357 -11.93 26.90 -39.77
C GLU A 357 -13.08 27.94 -39.75
N ASN A 358 -13.49 28.38 -38.55
CA ASN A 358 -14.53 29.38 -38.36
C ASN A 358 -13.97 30.82 -38.26
N GLY A 359 -12.67 31.01 -38.47
CA GLY A 359 -12.00 32.30 -38.34
C GLY A 359 -11.70 32.70 -36.89
N ASN A 360 -11.91 31.82 -35.90
CA ASN A 360 -11.61 32.17 -34.51
C ASN A 360 -10.12 32.02 -34.24
N LYS A 361 -9.53 33.10 -33.73
CA LYS A 361 -8.14 33.13 -33.32
C LYS A 361 -7.95 32.49 -31.95
N ARG A 362 -7.07 31.50 -31.88
CA ARG A 362 -6.61 30.81 -30.67
C ARG A 362 -5.09 30.96 -30.56
N ILE A 363 -4.58 30.90 -29.34
CA ILE A 363 -3.13 30.74 -29.11
C ILE A 363 -2.89 29.31 -28.69
N LEU A 364 -1.96 28.68 -29.38
CA LEU A 364 -1.46 27.35 -29.10
C LEU A 364 0.01 27.44 -28.72
N TYR A 365 0.52 26.45 -28.00
CA TYR A 365 1.96 26.30 -27.80
C TYR A 365 2.48 25.03 -28.48
N GLN A 366 3.77 25.03 -28.78
CA GLN A 366 4.48 23.88 -29.32
C GLN A 366 5.86 23.81 -28.67
N THR A 367 6.22 22.62 -28.21
CA THR A 367 7.54 22.31 -27.67
C THR A 367 8.42 21.73 -28.77
N PHE A 368 9.69 22.11 -28.77
CA PHE A 368 10.72 21.69 -29.71
C PHE A 368 11.87 21.08 -28.94
N THR A 369 12.38 19.95 -29.45
CA THR A 369 13.58 19.32 -28.93
C THR A 369 14.81 20.03 -29.47
N ILE A 370 15.69 20.44 -28.58
CA ILE A 370 17.03 20.88 -28.91
C ILE A 370 17.93 19.63 -28.88
N PRO A 371 18.65 19.29 -29.96
CA PRO A 371 19.54 18.12 -29.97
C PRO A 371 20.59 18.19 -28.84
N PRO A 372 21.36 17.14 -28.51
CA PRO A 372 22.50 17.23 -27.59
C PRO A 372 23.69 17.95 -28.25
N LYS A 373 24.59 18.53 -27.44
CA LYS A 373 25.71 19.34 -27.97
C LYS A 373 26.73 18.46 -28.68
N GLU A 374 26.92 17.25 -28.20
CA GLU A 374 27.69 16.21 -28.84
C GLU A 374 26.74 15.14 -29.36
N LYS A 375 26.86 14.81 -30.65
CA LYS A 375 26.34 13.54 -31.13
C LYS A 375 27.31 12.48 -30.67
N ILE A 376 26.80 11.41 -30.07
CA ILE A 376 27.62 10.23 -29.79
C ILE A 376 28.12 9.71 -31.15
N ASP A 377 29.40 9.94 -31.42
CA ASP A 377 30.07 9.49 -32.64
C ASP A 377 30.56 8.06 -32.42
N PHE A 378 29.65 7.11 -32.66
CA PHE A 378 29.93 5.68 -32.55
C PHE A 378 31.08 5.21 -33.46
N SER A 379 31.55 6.03 -34.41
CA SER A 379 32.69 5.68 -35.29
C SER A 379 34.07 5.90 -34.67
N LYS A 380 34.17 6.66 -33.57
CA LYS A 380 35.43 6.88 -32.82
C LYS A 380 35.73 5.80 -31.78
N LEU A 381 34.81 4.85 -31.61
CA LEU A 381 34.90 3.78 -30.64
C LEU A 381 35.69 2.56 -31.17
N ASN A 382 35.96 2.49 -32.48
CA ASN A 382 36.38 1.33 -33.29
C ASN A 382 37.60 0.45 -32.93
N GLU A 383 38.25 0.53 -31.76
CA GLU A 383 39.39 -0.36 -31.45
C GLU A 383 39.37 -0.90 -30.01
N VAL A 384 38.57 -1.95 -29.78
CA VAL A 384 38.64 -2.78 -28.56
C VAL A 384 38.54 -4.25 -28.98
N GLU A 385 39.49 -5.09 -28.56
CA GLU A 385 39.47 -6.55 -28.85
C GLU A 385 38.66 -7.29 -27.78
N ALA A 386 37.67 -8.08 -28.21
CA ALA A 386 36.82 -8.91 -27.35
C ALA A 386 37.32 -10.36 -27.29
N TYR A 387 37.26 -10.95 -26.11
CA TYR A 387 37.60 -12.34 -25.80
C TYR A 387 36.41 -13.04 -25.14
N ILE A 388 36.23 -14.34 -25.43
CA ILE A 388 35.20 -15.18 -24.80
C ILE A 388 35.88 -16.12 -23.79
N ILE A 389 35.47 -16.05 -22.52
CA ILE A 389 35.88 -17.01 -21.49
C ILE A 389 34.72 -18.00 -21.25
N PHE A 390 35.03 -19.30 -21.34
CA PHE A 390 34.09 -20.38 -21.11
C PHE A 390 34.09 -20.79 -19.64
N ILE A 391 32.91 -20.90 -19.02
CA ILE A 391 32.71 -21.61 -17.76
C ILE A 391 31.96 -22.90 -18.10
N PRO A 392 32.56 -24.10 -17.96
CA PRO A 392 31.86 -25.34 -18.23
C PRO A 392 30.84 -25.63 -17.12
N LEU A 393 29.56 -25.59 -17.46
CA LEU A 393 28.49 -26.20 -16.67
C LEU A 393 28.18 -27.57 -17.27
N ILE A 394 28.42 -28.63 -16.50
CA ILE A 394 28.02 -30.00 -16.87
C ILE A 394 26.68 -30.27 -16.20
N ILE A 395 25.65 -30.54 -17.01
CA ILE A 395 24.41 -31.17 -16.56
C ILE A 395 24.28 -32.45 -17.39
N GLU A 396 24.33 -33.62 -16.74
CA GLU A 396 24.22 -34.92 -17.40
C GLU A 396 22.78 -35.23 -17.81
N TYR A 397 22.61 -35.88 -18.98
CA TYR A 397 21.35 -36.55 -19.40
C TYR A 397 21.62 -37.94 -20.00
N TRP A 398 20.66 -38.84 -19.77
CA TRP A 398 20.66 -40.26 -20.15
C TRP A 398 19.88 -40.53 -21.46
N VAL A 399 20.20 -41.68 -22.08
CA VAL A 399 19.83 -42.13 -23.43
C VAL A 399 18.46 -42.84 -23.47
N GLU A 400 17.61 -42.49 -24.43
CA GLU A 400 16.25 -43.00 -24.63
C GLU A 400 16.21 -44.48 -25.08
N ALA A 401 15.46 -45.32 -24.36
CA ALA A 401 15.11 -46.68 -24.77
C ALA A 401 13.66 -46.73 -25.29
N LYS A 402 13.48 -47.18 -26.54
CA LYS A 402 12.17 -47.43 -27.16
C LYS A 402 11.37 -48.43 -26.31
N THR A 403 10.23 -48.00 -25.77
CA THR A 403 9.27 -48.86 -25.08
C THR A 403 7.84 -48.42 -25.38
N ASP A 404 6.92 -49.38 -25.46
CA ASP A 404 5.47 -49.12 -25.59
C ASP A 404 4.99 -48.41 -24.32
N ASN A 405 4.36 -47.23 -24.46
CA ASN A 405 3.92 -46.39 -23.34
C ASN A 405 2.69 -45.56 -23.74
N LEU A 406 1.73 -45.42 -22.83
CA LEU A 406 0.67 -44.42 -22.90
C LEU A 406 0.98 -43.30 -21.91
N ALA A 407 0.43 -42.12 -22.13
CA ALA A 407 0.59 -41.01 -21.18
C ALA A 407 -0.65 -40.12 -21.20
N ILE A 408 -1.02 -39.57 -20.04
CA ILE A 408 -2.05 -38.53 -19.94
C ILE A 408 -1.41 -37.19 -19.60
N LYS A 409 -1.74 -36.14 -20.36
CA LYS A 409 -1.22 -34.78 -20.17
C LYS A 409 -2.30 -33.74 -20.43
N ASP A 410 -1.95 -32.48 -20.17
CA ASP A 410 -2.72 -31.30 -20.55
C ASP A 410 -4.16 -31.28 -20.02
N ILE A 411 -4.38 -31.85 -18.82
CA ILE A 411 -5.66 -31.74 -18.11
C ILE A 411 -5.97 -30.26 -17.87
N ARG A 412 -7.13 -29.81 -18.34
CA ARG A 412 -7.54 -28.41 -18.32
C ARG A 412 -9.04 -28.30 -18.16
N ASN A 413 -9.48 -27.34 -17.35
CA ASN A 413 -10.88 -26.97 -17.26
C ASN A 413 -11.15 -25.83 -18.26
N GLU A 414 -12.29 -25.85 -18.96
CA GLU A 414 -12.61 -24.75 -19.90
C GLU A 414 -12.87 -23.42 -19.17
N THR A 415 -13.25 -23.47 -17.89
CA THR A 415 -13.44 -22.31 -17.03
C THR A 415 -12.34 -22.21 -15.97
N SER A 416 -11.79 -21.02 -15.77
CA SER A 416 -10.73 -20.77 -14.78
C SER A 416 -11.21 -20.84 -13.32
N GLU A 417 -12.52 -20.73 -13.08
CA GLU A 417 -13.15 -20.79 -11.76
C GLU A 417 -14.48 -21.54 -11.86
N ILE A 418 -14.87 -22.23 -10.78
CA ILE A 418 -16.10 -23.02 -10.72
C ILE A 418 -16.97 -22.63 -9.52
N GLU A 419 -18.28 -22.64 -9.70
CA GLU A 419 -19.33 -22.43 -8.70
C GLU A 419 -20.01 -23.77 -8.35
N TYR A 420 -20.55 -23.88 -7.12
CA TYR A 420 -21.32 -25.04 -6.68
C TYR A 420 -22.61 -25.22 -7.51
N ASP A 421 -23.04 -26.48 -7.67
CA ASP A 421 -24.29 -26.89 -8.33
C ASP A 421 -24.39 -26.63 -9.85
N GLU A 422 -23.29 -26.23 -10.48
CA GLU A 422 -23.18 -26.08 -11.93
C GLU A 422 -22.38 -27.24 -12.56
N MET A 423 -22.58 -27.50 -13.86
CA MET A 423 -21.79 -28.49 -14.61
C MET A 423 -20.64 -27.83 -15.38
N TYR A 424 -19.49 -28.51 -15.40
CA TYR A 424 -18.27 -28.03 -16.04
C TYR A 424 -17.67 -29.09 -16.96
N ASP A 425 -16.97 -28.61 -17.98
CA ASP A 425 -16.33 -29.44 -19.01
C ASP A 425 -14.80 -29.42 -18.81
N LEU A 426 -14.24 -30.61 -18.60
CA LEU A 426 -12.82 -30.86 -18.48
C LEU A 426 -12.29 -31.53 -19.74
N LYS A 427 -11.11 -31.11 -20.19
CA LYS A 427 -10.39 -31.69 -21.33
C LYS A 427 -9.04 -32.21 -20.90
N PHE A 428 -8.56 -33.25 -21.57
CA PHE A 428 -7.25 -33.85 -21.35
C PHE A 428 -6.79 -34.51 -22.64
N ASP A 429 -5.48 -34.68 -22.78
CA ASP A 429 -4.87 -35.28 -23.96
C ASP A 429 -4.19 -36.60 -23.57
N VAL A 430 -4.56 -37.67 -24.26
CA VAL A 430 -3.95 -39.00 -24.13
C VAL A 430 -2.99 -39.21 -25.28
N TYR A 431 -1.73 -39.42 -24.96
CA TYR A 431 -0.64 -39.68 -25.89
C TYR A 431 -0.41 -41.18 -25.98
N ASN A 432 -0.33 -41.68 -27.22
CA ASN A 432 0.09 -43.04 -27.48
C ASN A 432 1.50 -43.02 -28.07
N MET A 433 2.51 -43.40 -27.28
CA MET A 433 3.91 -43.49 -27.74
C MET A 433 4.24 -44.86 -28.34
N CYS A 434 3.26 -45.76 -28.40
CA CYS A 434 3.41 -47.05 -29.07
C CYS A 434 3.42 -46.85 -30.60
N LEU A 435 4.08 -47.77 -31.30
CA LEU A 435 4.11 -47.80 -32.78
C LEU A 435 2.81 -48.39 -33.39
N LYS A 436 1.79 -48.65 -32.57
CA LYS A 436 0.51 -49.25 -32.94
C LYS A 436 -0.63 -48.53 -32.23
N ASP A 437 -1.80 -48.54 -32.86
CA ASP A 437 -3.02 -47.98 -32.27
C ASP A 437 -3.40 -48.72 -30.98
N ALA A 438 -3.75 -47.94 -29.96
CA ALA A 438 -4.21 -48.44 -28.67
C ALA A 438 -5.75 -48.40 -28.61
N TYR A 439 -6.36 -49.51 -28.22
CA TYR A 439 -7.80 -49.70 -28.09
C TYR A 439 -8.17 -49.99 -26.63
N ASP A 440 -9.44 -49.73 -26.29
CA ASP A 440 -9.97 -49.88 -24.93
C ASP A 440 -9.15 -49.10 -23.89
N VAL A 441 -8.65 -47.93 -24.26
CA VAL A 441 -7.93 -47.05 -23.34
C VAL A 441 -8.93 -46.46 -22.36
N THR A 442 -8.72 -46.70 -21.05
CA THR A 442 -9.62 -46.20 -19.99
C THR A 442 -9.00 -45.04 -19.22
N VAL A 443 -9.82 -44.08 -18.80
CA VAL A 443 -9.41 -43.03 -17.85
C VAL A 443 -10.32 -43.05 -16.64
N ASP A 444 -9.77 -43.35 -15.47
CA ASP A 444 -10.47 -43.34 -14.19
C ASP A 444 -10.34 -41.98 -13.51
N TYR A 445 -11.44 -41.42 -13.03
CA TYR A 445 -11.46 -40.12 -12.35
C TYR A 445 -11.72 -40.25 -10.86
N TYR A 446 -10.93 -39.50 -10.09
CA TYR A 446 -11.02 -39.46 -8.65
C TYR A 446 -11.07 -38.02 -8.15
N LEU A 447 -11.86 -37.80 -7.12
CA LEU A 447 -11.88 -36.56 -6.35
C LEU A 447 -10.95 -36.69 -5.15
N GLN A 448 -9.97 -35.79 -5.04
CA GLN A 448 -9.04 -35.76 -3.92
C GLN A 448 -9.63 -35.00 -2.73
N TYR A 449 -9.90 -35.75 -1.64
CA TYR A 449 -10.21 -35.23 -0.31
C TYR A 449 -8.91 -35.20 0.54
N PRO A 450 -8.88 -34.47 1.67
CA PRO A 450 -7.65 -34.34 2.47
C PRO A 450 -6.96 -35.65 2.83
N ASN A 451 -7.73 -36.73 3.03
CA ASN A 451 -7.23 -38.01 3.52
C ASN A 451 -7.70 -39.21 2.66
N GLU A 452 -8.39 -38.98 1.54
CA GLU A 452 -8.90 -40.07 0.70
C GLU A 452 -9.07 -39.63 -0.76
N LEU A 453 -8.91 -40.58 -1.69
CA LEU A 453 -9.29 -40.46 -3.09
C LEU A 453 -10.65 -41.12 -3.27
N LYS A 454 -11.66 -40.35 -3.69
CA LYS A 454 -13.01 -40.87 -3.92
C LYS A 454 -13.22 -41.06 -5.42
N TYR A 455 -13.38 -42.30 -5.84
CA TYR A 455 -13.71 -42.63 -7.23
C TYR A 455 -15.00 -41.96 -7.67
N MET A 456 -14.99 -41.36 -8.87
CA MET A 456 -16.16 -40.71 -9.47
C MET A 456 -16.79 -41.62 -10.54
N PHE A 457 -16.06 -41.89 -11.62
CA PHE A 457 -16.49 -42.73 -12.75
C PHE A 457 -15.27 -43.05 -13.65
N THR A 458 -15.48 -43.90 -14.66
CA THR A 458 -14.47 -44.29 -15.68
C THR A 458 -14.98 -43.88 -17.05
N ASP A 459 -14.10 -43.31 -17.88
CA ASP A 459 -14.32 -43.16 -19.32
C ASP A 459 -13.69 -44.36 -20.05
N GLU A 460 -14.51 -45.17 -20.71
CA GLU A 460 -14.13 -46.46 -21.30
C GLU A 460 -14.27 -46.45 -22.83
N GLY A 461 -13.43 -47.23 -23.52
CA GLY A 461 -13.57 -47.50 -24.96
C GLY A 461 -12.90 -46.47 -25.87
N ASN A 462 -11.97 -45.66 -25.35
CA ASN A 462 -11.21 -44.74 -26.17
C ASN A 462 -10.23 -45.49 -27.09
N THR A 463 -10.04 -44.95 -28.30
CA THR A 463 -9.03 -45.43 -29.27
C THR A 463 -8.05 -44.30 -29.52
N VAL A 464 -6.75 -44.59 -29.42
CA VAL A 464 -5.67 -43.61 -29.61
C VAL A 464 -4.73 -44.11 -30.71
N GLU A 465 -4.66 -43.39 -31.83
CA GLU A 465 -3.82 -43.76 -32.97
C GLU A 465 -2.33 -43.84 -32.58
N SER A 466 -1.56 -44.68 -33.28
CA SER A 466 -0.13 -44.88 -33.07
C SER A 466 0.65 -43.57 -33.17
N LEU A 467 1.54 -43.30 -32.22
CA LEU A 467 2.28 -42.03 -32.13
C LEU A 467 1.35 -40.79 -32.17
N GLY A 468 0.09 -40.96 -31.80
CA GLY A 468 -0.97 -39.97 -31.90
C GLY A 468 -1.38 -39.41 -30.54
N VAL A 469 -2.29 -38.45 -30.60
CA VAL A 469 -2.91 -37.80 -29.44
C VAL A 469 -4.42 -37.89 -29.62
N SER A 470 -5.13 -38.28 -28.57
CA SER A 470 -6.58 -38.21 -28.51
C SER A 470 -7.00 -37.28 -27.38
N THR A 471 -7.89 -36.34 -27.67
CA THR A 471 -8.46 -35.46 -26.65
C THR A 471 -9.73 -36.10 -26.10
N GLY A 472 -9.79 -36.30 -24.79
CA GLY A 472 -11.02 -36.70 -24.12
C GLY A 472 -11.73 -35.50 -23.47
N GLU A 473 -13.04 -35.63 -23.29
CA GLU A 473 -13.89 -34.61 -22.68
C GLU A 473 -14.72 -35.24 -21.56
N LEU A 474 -14.84 -34.52 -20.44
CA LEU A 474 -15.61 -34.95 -19.27
C LEU A 474 -16.49 -33.82 -18.75
N ASN A 475 -17.76 -34.14 -18.49
CA ASN A 475 -18.67 -33.27 -17.74
C ASN A 475 -18.73 -33.69 -16.26
N TYR A 476 -18.50 -32.76 -15.35
CA TYR A 476 -18.53 -33.02 -13.90
C TYR A 476 -19.28 -31.92 -13.12
N ASN A 477 -19.72 -32.25 -11.91
CA ASN A 477 -20.26 -31.29 -10.94
C ASN A 477 -19.58 -31.45 -9.57
N ILE A 478 -19.57 -30.37 -8.79
CA ILE A 478 -18.99 -30.37 -7.45
C ILE A 478 -20.02 -30.92 -6.46
N PRO A 479 -19.69 -31.94 -5.64
CA PRO A 479 -20.61 -32.40 -4.58
C PRO A 479 -20.92 -31.29 -3.57
N GLU A 480 -22.20 -31.14 -3.17
CA GLU A 480 -22.64 -30.14 -2.18
C GLU A 480 -21.89 -30.22 -0.84
N ASP A 481 -21.36 -31.40 -0.48
CA ASP A 481 -20.64 -31.63 0.77
C ASP A 481 -19.15 -31.29 0.69
N TYR A 482 -18.62 -30.88 -0.47
CA TYR A 482 -17.23 -30.50 -0.67
C TYR A 482 -16.94 -29.08 -0.15
N LYS A 483 -16.19 -28.95 0.95
CA LYS A 483 -15.98 -27.68 1.69
C LYS A 483 -14.55 -27.15 1.61
N ARG A 484 -14.06 -26.91 0.40
CA ARG A 484 -12.73 -26.33 0.16
C ARG A 484 -12.84 -25.16 -0.79
N ASP A 485 -11.82 -24.31 -0.78
CA ASP A 485 -11.58 -23.20 -1.70
C ASP A 485 -11.06 -23.69 -3.06
N THR A 486 -10.53 -24.91 -3.12
CA THR A 486 -10.00 -25.52 -4.34
C THR A 486 -10.50 -26.95 -4.52
N PHE A 487 -10.85 -27.30 -5.75
CA PHE A 487 -11.30 -28.62 -6.19
C PHE A 487 -10.16 -29.34 -6.93
N GLU A 488 -9.68 -30.47 -6.38
CA GLU A 488 -8.61 -31.25 -6.99
C GLU A 488 -9.16 -32.54 -7.63
N LEU A 489 -9.03 -32.63 -8.95
CA LEU A 489 -9.46 -33.77 -9.75
C LEU A 489 -8.23 -34.52 -10.25
N VAL A 490 -8.21 -35.85 -10.06
CA VAL A 490 -7.13 -36.74 -10.47
C VAL A 490 -7.66 -37.68 -11.55
N ALA A 491 -6.99 -37.71 -12.70
CA ALA A 491 -7.27 -38.63 -13.80
C ALA A 491 -6.16 -39.69 -13.86
N LYS A 492 -6.55 -40.97 -13.93
CA LYS A 492 -5.64 -42.12 -14.02
C LYS A 492 -5.89 -42.90 -15.31
N LEU A 493 -4.89 -42.93 -16.18
CA LEU A 493 -4.93 -43.60 -17.48
C LEU A 493 -4.57 -45.08 -17.34
N ASN A 494 -5.37 -45.96 -17.93
CA ASN A 494 -5.08 -47.38 -18.09
C ASN A 494 -4.71 -48.15 -16.79
N MET A 495 -5.15 -47.65 -15.63
CA MET A 495 -4.89 -48.27 -14.32
C MET A 495 -5.95 -49.31 -13.91
N ASN A 496 -6.96 -49.53 -14.75
CA ASN A 496 -8.06 -50.45 -14.48
C ASN A 496 -7.72 -51.87 -14.97
N GLU A 497 -7.29 -52.75 -14.07
CA GLU A 497 -6.93 -54.14 -14.38
C GLU A 497 -8.06 -54.95 -15.07
N LYS A 498 -9.32 -54.50 -14.98
CA LYS A 498 -10.46 -55.16 -15.62
C LYS A 498 -10.63 -54.78 -17.09
N HIS A 499 -10.07 -53.65 -17.51
CA HIS A 499 -10.18 -53.08 -18.85
C HIS A 499 -8.81 -52.56 -19.32
N PRO A 500 -7.79 -53.45 -19.45
CA PRO A 500 -6.47 -53.01 -19.90
C PRO A 500 -6.50 -52.60 -21.37
N ALA A 501 -5.79 -51.53 -21.69
CA ALA A 501 -5.56 -51.10 -23.05
C ALA A 501 -4.85 -52.20 -23.85
N LYS A 502 -5.20 -52.33 -25.13
CA LYS A 502 -4.73 -53.40 -25.99
C LYS A 502 -4.53 -52.93 -27.43
N PHE A 503 -3.67 -53.63 -28.16
CA PHE A 503 -3.55 -53.46 -29.60
C PHE A 503 -4.72 -54.15 -30.34
N GLU A 504 -4.86 -53.87 -31.64
CA GLU A 504 -5.90 -54.48 -32.49
C GLU A 504 -5.91 -56.02 -32.46
N ASP A 505 -4.72 -56.63 -32.29
CA ASP A 505 -4.55 -58.09 -32.19
C ASP A 505 -4.97 -58.67 -30.82
N GLY A 506 -5.42 -57.82 -29.89
CA GLY A 506 -5.86 -58.18 -28.55
C GLY A 506 -4.72 -58.30 -27.52
N THR A 507 -3.47 -58.04 -27.91
CA THR A 507 -2.33 -58.02 -26.98
C THR A 507 -2.45 -56.83 -26.03
N ILE A 508 -2.37 -57.09 -24.73
CA ILE A 508 -2.37 -56.03 -23.70
C ILE A 508 -1.13 -55.17 -23.85
N ILE A 509 -1.30 -53.85 -23.76
CA ILE A 509 -0.20 -52.89 -23.75
C ILE A 509 0.45 -52.98 -22.37
N GLU A 510 1.65 -53.57 -22.31
CA GLU A 510 2.48 -53.55 -21.11
C GLU A 510 3.37 -52.30 -21.16
N GLU A 511 2.95 -51.28 -20.44
CA GLU A 511 3.68 -50.01 -20.38
C GLU A 511 4.99 -50.18 -19.60
N SER A 512 6.06 -49.60 -20.12
CA SER A 512 7.37 -49.66 -19.46
C SER A 512 7.43 -48.84 -18.19
N THR A 513 6.56 -47.85 -18.07
CA THR A 513 6.37 -47.02 -16.89
C THR A 513 4.90 -46.69 -16.72
N MET A 514 4.48 -46.47 -15.48
CA MET A 514 3.14 -45.99 -15.13
C MET A 514 3.20 -44.58 -14.54
N ALA A 515 4.37 -43.94 -14.56
CA ALA A 515 4.61 -42.67 -13.90
C ALA A 515 3.88 -41.49 -14.59
N ASP A 516 3.56 -41.62 -15.87
CA ASP A 516 2.86 -40.64 -16.70
C ASP A 516 1.38 -41.00 -16.96
N ASN A 517 0.87 -41.96 -16.19
CA ASN A 517 -0.52 -42.38 -16.22
C ASN A 517 -1.39 -41.69 -15.17
N GLU A 518 -0.87 -40.70 -14.46
CA GLU A 518 -1.63 -39.94 -13.48
C GLU A 518 -1.37 -38.45 -13.65
N VAL A 519 -2.44 -37.67 -13.76
CA VAL A 519 -2.38 -36.22 -13.80
C VAL A 519 -3.48 -35.64 -12.91
N SER A 520 -3.19 -34.53 -12.24
CA SER A 520 -4.18 -33.81 -11.45
C SER A 520 -4.28 -32.35 -11.87
N ILE A 521 -5.46 -31.77 -11.65
CA ILE A 521 -5.72 -30.34 -11.80
C ILE A 521 -6.35 -29.81 -10.52
N LEU A 522 -5.92 -28.62 -10.12
CA LEU A 522 -6.45 -27.91 -8.98
C LEU A 522 -7.21 -26.67 -9.48
N ILE A 523 -8.52 -26.65 -9.28
CA ILE A 523 -9.43 -25.67 -9.84
C ILE A 523 -9.98 -24.80 -8.70
N PRO A 524 -9.82 -23.48 -8.74
CA PRO A 524 -10.35 -22.60 -7.69
C PRO A 524 -11.88 -22.56 -7.75
N ILE A 525 -12.51 -22.67 -6.57
CA ILE A 525 -13.94 -22.48 -6.42
C ILE A 525 -14.19 -21.00 -6.17
N LYS A 526 -14.99 -20.35 -7.02
CA LYS A 526 -15.30 -18.94 -6.92
C LYS A 526 -16.06 -18.67 -5.62
N ASP A 527 -15.42 -17.91 -4.72
CA ASP A 527 -16.00 -17.55 -3.43
C ASP A 527 -17.32 -16.79 -3.64
N LYS A 528 -18.39 -17.35 -3.09
CA LYS A 528 -19.68 -16.69 -2.98
C LYS A 528 -19.53 -15.51 -2.00
N GLU A 529 -19.33 -14.30 -2.53
CA GLU A 529 -19.27 -13.00 -1.82
C GLU A 529 -18.70 -13.06 -0.39
N SER A 530 -17.40 -12.74 -0.21
CA SER A 530 -16.80 -12.69 1.12
C SER A 530 -17.41 -11.55 1.96
N PHE A 531 -18.28 -11.86 2.91
CA PHE A 531 -18.77 -10.92 3.93
C PHE A 531 -17.86 -10.96 5.16
N ASP A 532 -17.49 -9.81 5.72
CA ASP A 532 -16.73 -9.72 6.98
C ASP A 532 -17.05 -8.39 7.67
N LEU A 533 -17.76 -8.45 8.80
CA LEU A 533 -18.21 -7.33 9.61
C LEU A 533 -17.51 -7.33 10.97
N GLU A 534 -16.90 -6.21 11.30
CA GLU A 534 -16.11 -6.08 12.52
C GLU A 534 -16.61 -4.92 13.39
N VAL A 535 -16.63 -5.13 14.71
CA VAL A 535 -16.74 -4.02 15.67
C VAL A 535 -15.34 -3.51 16.02
N VAL A 536 -14.94 -2.42 15.39
CA VAL A 536 -13.60 -1.83 15.49
C VAL A 536 -13.38 -1.12 16.82
N ASP A 537 -14.36 -0.38 17.35
CA ASP A 537 -14.17 0.39 18.59
C ASP A 537 -15.49 0.73 19.32
N ILE A 538 -15.38 1.01 20.62
CA ILE A 538 -16.41 1.66 21.42
C ILE A 538 -15.75 2.89 22.07
N LYS A 539 -16.08 4.07 21.55
CA LYS A 539 -15.22 5.27 21.67
C LYS A 539 -15.00 5.77 23.09
N TYR A 540 -16.05 5.84 23.90
CA TYR A 540 -16.01 6.47 25.23
C TYR A 540 -15.99 5.43 26.35
N LYS A 541 -15.06 5.60 27.30
CA LYS A 541 -14.90 4.75 28.49
C LYS A 541 -15.37 5.41 29.78
N GLU A 542 -15.66 6.72 29.74
CA GLU A 542 -16.07 7.50 30.90
C GLU A 542 -17.32 8.28 30.58
N TYR A 543 -18.28 8.23 31.50
CA TYR A 543 -19.57 8.87 31.36
C TYR A 543 -19.92 9.65 32.63
N MET A 544 -20.67 10.73 32.54
CA MET A 544 -21.11 11.44 33.74
C MET A 544 -22.15 10.59 34.50
N ALA A 545 -22.06 10.49 35.82
CA ALA A 545 -23.10 9.81 36.61
C ALA A 545 -24.47 10.49 36.46
N GLY A 546 -25.51 9.70 36.20
CA GLY A 546 -26.89 10.16 36.02
C GLY A 546 -27.20 10.87 34.71
N SER A 547 -26.32 10.72 33.71
CA SER A 547 -26.43 11.38 32.41
C SER A 547 -27.12 10.50 31.38
N TYR A 548 -27.76 11.13 30.41
CA TYR A 548 -28.07 10.49 29.14
C TYR A 548 -26.94 10.84 28.15
N SER A 549 -26.12 9.85 27.80
CA SER A 549 -24.89 10.05 27.03
C SER A 549 -24.85 9.17 25.78
N PRO A 550 -24.27 9.64 24.66
CA PRO A 550 -24.11 8.83 23.46
C PRO A 550 -22.96 7.83 23.60
N VAL A 551 -23.21 6.58 23.19
CA VAL A 551 -22.19 5.54 23.00
C VAL A 551 -21.97 5.38 21.51
N ILE A 552 -20.77 5.70 21.03
CA ILE A 552 -20.40 5.58 19.62
C ILE A 552 -19.66 4.26 19.42
N VAL A 553 -20.24 3.39 18.59
CA VAL A 553 -19.67 2.11 18.17
C VAL A 553 -19.20 2.25 16.73
N THR A 554 -17.92 1.98 16.51
CA THR A 554 -17.30 1.99 15.18
C THR A 554 -17.38 0.58 14.61
N VAL A 555 -17.95 0.45 13.42
CA VAL A 555 -18.15 -0.84 12.73
C VAL A 555 -17.55 -0.75 11.34
N ARG A 556 -16.94 -1.82 10.86
CA ARG A 556 -16.28 -1.89 9.55
C ARG A 556 -16.79 -3.09 8.76
N ASN A 557 -16.93 -2.92 7.45
CA ASN A 557 -17.15 -4.01 6.51
C ASN A 557 -15.85 -4.22 5.74
N ASN A 558 -15.14 -5.32 6.02
CA ASN A 558 -13.92 -5.72 5.33
C ASN A 558 -14.23 -6.48 4.03
N GLY A 559 -15.49 -6.86 3.80
CA GLY A 559 -15.95 -7.52 2.58
C GLY A 559 -16.07 -6.58 1.38
N THR A 560 -16.35 -7.19 0.23
CA THR A 560 -16.43 -6.51 -1.08
C THR A 560 -17.84 -6.08 -1.48
N THR A 561 -18.87 -6.51 -0.73
CA THR A 561 -20.28 -6.17 -0.97
C THR A 561 -20.81 -5.18 0.06
N ASN A 562 -21.65 -4.22 -0.38
CA ASN A 562 -22.36 -3.32 0.53
C ASN A 562 -23.39 -4.08 1.36
N LEU A 563 -23.42 -3.85 2.68
CA LEU A 563 -24.30 -4.60 3.58
C LEU A 563 -25.23 -3.69 4.39
N VAL A 564 -26.44 -4.19 4.63
CA VAL A 564 -27.35 -3.70 5.68
C VAL A 564 -27.43 -4.78 6.75
N THR A 565 -26.93 -4.47 7.94
CA THR A 565 -26.84 -5.41 9.06
C THR A 565 -27.56 -4.87 10.31
N ASN A 566 -27.60 -5.69 11.35
CA ASN A 566 -28.12 -5.36 12.66
C ASN A 566 -26.96 -5.17 13.66
N LEU A 567 -27.12 -4.26 14.62
CA LEU A 567 -26.11 -3.98 15.64
C LEU A 567 -26.76 -3.96 17.02
N LYS A 568 -26.11 -4.59 18.00
CA LYS A 568 -26.54 -4.65 19.39
C LYS A 568 -25.50 -4.04 20.30
N LEU A 569 -25.93 -3.21 21.25
CA LEU A 569 -25.13 -2.76 22.39
C LEU A 569 -25.74 -3.33 23.68
N ASP A 570 -24.97 -4.11 24.41
CA ASP A 570 -25.30 -4.65 25.72
C ASP A 570 -24.54 -3.89 26.81
N VAL A 571 -25.26 -3.36 27.80
CA VAL A 571 -24.70 -2.65 28.96
C VAL A 571 -25.18 -3.33 30.25
N GLU A 572 -24.31 -4.14 30.86
CA GLU A 572 -24.64 -4.94 32.06
C GLU A 572 -25.94 -5.76 31.91
N GLY A 573 -26.16 -6.36 30.74
CA GLY A 573 -27.35 -7.15 30.43
C GLY A 573 -28.54 -6.35 29.90
N ASN A 574 -28.47 -5.01 29.90
CA ASN A 574 -29.48 -4.18 29.23
C ASN A 574 -29.10 -4.01 27.75
N THR A 575 -29.92 -4.56 26.88
CA THR A 575 -29.68 -4.58 25.44
C THR A 575 -30.40 -3.43 24.72
N ILE A 576 -29.68 -2.77 23.82
CA ILE A 576 -30.20 -1.75 22.88
C ILE A 576 -29.83 -2.21 21.45
N THR A 577 -30.79 -2.25 20.53
CA THR A 577 -30.58 -2.75 19.15
C THR A 577 -30.81 -1.68 18.09
N ARG A 578 -30.20 -1.88 16.93
CA ARG A 578 -30.44 -1.17 15.67
C ARG A 578 -30.56 -2.20 14.56
N ASP A 579 -31.72 -2.28 13.91
CA ASP A 579 -32.03 -3.36 12.97
C ASP A 579 -31.65 -3.05 11.51
N LYS A 580 -31.23 -1.81 11.21
CA LYS A 580 -30.82 -1.36 9.88
C LYS A 580 -29.61 -0.45 9.98
N VAL A 581 -28.43 -1.02 9.79
CA VAL A 581 -27.15 -0.31 9.74
C VAL A 581 -26.52 -0.59 8.39
N PHE A 582 -26.43 0.45 7.54
CA PHE A 582 -25.77 0.35 6.25
C PHE A 582 -24.27 0.59 6.40
N ILE A 583 -23.45 -0.35 5.90
CA ILE A 583 -21.99 -0.25 5.89
C ILE A 583 -21.48 -0.62 4.49
N PRO A 584 -20.98 0.37 3.72
CA PRO A 584 -20.46 0.10 2.39
C PRO A 584 -19.25 -0.83 2.41
N ALA A 585 -19.02 -1.54 1.31
CA ALA A 585 -17.88 -2.41 1.09
C ALA A 585 -16.55 -1.69 1.38
N GLY A 586 -15.66 -2.34 2.14
CA GLY A 586 -14.35 -1.79 2.52
C GLY A 586 -14.40 -0.49 3.34
N LYS A 587 -15.55 -0.09 3.90
CA LYS A 587 -15.72 1.16 4.66
C LYS A 587 -16.01 0.92 6.14
N THR A 588 -15.74 1.97 6.91
CA THR A 588 -16.05 2.06 8.34
C THR A 588 -17.17 3.06 8.57
N GLY A 589 -18.13 2.70 9.42
CA GLY A 589 -19.24 3.54 9.86
C GLY A 589 -19.30 3.69 11.38
N ASN A 590 -19.84 4.80 11.85
CA ASN A 590 -20.10 5.03 13.26
C ASN A 590 -21.59 4.89 13.54
N VAL A 591 -21.95 4.02 14.48
CA VAL A 591 -23.32 3.83 14.94
C VAL A 591 -23.42 4.30 16.38
N THR A 592 -24.44 5.09 16.69
CA THR A 592 -24.55 5.71 18.01
C THR A 592 -25.81 5.23 18.73
N PHE A 593 -25.63 4.89 20.02
CA PHE A 593 -26.66 4.46 20.95
C PHE A 593 -26.82 5.49 22.06
N GLY A 594 -28.03 5.67 22.58
CA GLY A 594 -28.26 6.46 23.78
C GLY A 594 -28.16 5.61 25.04
N LEU A 595 -27.36 6.05 26.02
CA LEU A 595 -27.16 5.35 27.29
C LEU A 595 -27.56 6.25 28.46
N GLN A 596 -28.54 5.81 29.25
CA GLN A 596 -28.81 6.39 30.57
C GLN A 596 -27.89 5.76 31.61
N THR A 597 -27.01 6.55 32.21
CA THR A 597 -26.06 6.05 33.21
C THR A 597 -26.63 6.09 34.64
N PRO A 598 -26.14 5.23 35.54
CA PRO A 598 -26.50 5.28 36.96
C PRO A 598 -26.12 6.61 37.62
N ASN A 599 -26.92 7.07 38.59
CA ASN A 599 -26.67 8.30 39.37
C ASN A 599 -25.49 8.21 40.36
N VAL A 600 -24.71 7.13 40.31
CA VAL A 600 -23.58 6.85 41.18
C VAL A 600 -22.33 6.58 40.37
N GLU A 601 -21.16 6.83 40.94
CA GLU A 601 -19.87 6.41 40.38
C GLU A 601 -19.75 4.89 40.49
N THR A 602 -19.66 4.22 39.34
CA THR A 602 -19.61 2.76 39.21
C THR A 602 -18.89 2.37 37.94
N ARG A 603 -18.43 1.12 37.87
CA ARG A 603 -17.88 0.51 36.65
C ARG A 603 -18.94 -0.40 36.04
N PHE A 604 -18.95 -0.46 34.72
CA PHE A 604 -19.86 -1.32 33.97
C PHE A 604 -19.23 -1.76 32.65
N LYS A 605 -19.62 -2.95 32.19
CA LYS A 605 -19.18 -3.57 30.94
C LYS A 605 -20.14 -3.20 29.82
N MET A 606 -19.56 -2.84 28.67
CA MET A 606 -20.31 -2.65 27.43
C MET A 606 -19.82 -3.62 26.38
N THR A 607 -20.74 -4.30 25.71
CA THR A 607 -20.45 -5.24 24.62
C THR A 607 -21.25 -4.84 23.40
N ALA A 608 -20.57 -4.46 22.33
CA ALA A 608 -21.19 -4.23 21.03
C ALA A 608 -21.00 -5.46 20.14
N LYS A 609 -22.05 -5.86 19.41
CA LYS A 609 -22.03 -6.96 18.46
C LYS A 609 -22.74 -6.59 17.15
N VAL A 610 -22.01 -6.63 16.04
CA VAL A 610 -22.56 -6.52 14.67
C VAL A 610 -23.02 -7.89 14.19
N ASP A 611 -24.05 -7.90 13.34
CA ASP A 611 -24.81 -9.08 12.94
C ASP A 611 -25.09 -10.03 14.12
N TYR A 612 -25.66 -9.50 15.19
CA TYR A 612 -25.76 -10.21 16.45
C TYR A 612 -26.61 -11.49 16.37
N ASN A 613 -27.49 -11.58 15.35
CA ASN A 613 -28.32 -12.73 15.05
C ASN A 613 -27.67 -13.75 14.08
N ASN A 614 -26.45 -13.47 13.59
CA ASN A 614 -25.68 -14.32 12.69
C ASN A 614 -26.50 -14.77 11.46
N LYS A 615 -27.08 -13.79 10.76
CA LYS A 615 -27.85 -14.00 9.53
C LYS A 615 -26.99 -13.88 8.28
N ILE A 616 -25.94 -13.08 8.37
CA ILE A 616 -24.95 -12.90 7.30
C ILE A 616 -23.83 -13.88 7.65
N LYS A 617 -23.58 -14.85 6.77
CA LYS A 617 -22.47 -15.79 6.97
C LYS A 617 -21.18 -15.08 6.59
N GLU A 618 -20.29 -14.90 7.56
CA GLU A 618 -19.06 -14.13 7.36
C GLU A 618 -17.83 -15.03 7.28
N THR A 619 -16.74 -14.52 6.69
CA THR A 619 -15.45 -15.23 6.62
C THR A 619 -14.77 -15.25 7.99
N ASN A 620 -15.08 -14.28 8.86
CA ASN A 620 -14.64 -14.23 10.24
C ASN A 620 -15.81 -13.86 11.15
N GLU A 621 -16.21 -14.77 12.03
CA GLU A 621 -17.31 -14.54 12.99
C GLU A 621 -16.80 -14.04 14.36
N ASN A 622 -15.49 -13.99 14.55
CA ASN A 622 -14.86 -13.74 15.85
C ASN A 622 -14.58 -12.25 16.11
N ASN A 623 -14.58 -11.43 15.07
CA ASN A 623 -14.34 -9.98 15.11
C ASN A 623 -15.65 -9.15 15.19
N ASN A 624 -16.80 -9.81 15.12
CA ASN A 624 -18.12 -9.18 15.16
C ASN A 624 -18.48 -8.62 16.54
N THR A 625 -17.71 -8.95 17.58
CA THR A 625 -18.00 -8.57 18.96
C THR A 625 -16.83 -7.83 19.60
N LYS A 626 -17.11 -6.68 20.21
CA LYS A 626 -16.14 -5.94 21.02
C LYS A 626 -16.68 -5.60 22.39
N THR A 627 -15.84 -5.75 23.39
CA THR A 627 -16.16 -5.49 24.79
C THR A 627 -15.22 -4.44 25.36
N ILE A 628 -15.75 -3.47 26.11
CA ILE A 628 -14.96 -2.54 26.91
C ILE A 628 -15.48 -2.44 28.35
N ASN A 629 -14.58 -2.11 29.27
CA ASN A 629 -14.95 -1.67 30.62
C ASN A 629 -15.06 -0.14 30.61
N SER A 630 -16.19 0.36 31.10
CA SER A 630 -16.49 1.78 31.24
C SER A 630 -16.78 2.14 32.69
N ARG A 631 -16.80 3.44 32.99
CA ARG A 631 -17.16 3.95 34.31
C ARG A 631 -18.01 5.20 34.23
N THR A 632 -18.88 5.37 35.22
CA THR A 632 -19.41 6.69 35.52
C THR A 632 -18.42 7.46 36.38
N ILE A 633 -18.24 8.76 36.13
CA ILE A 633 -17.45 9.67 36.95
C ILE A 633 -18.37 10.61 37.72
N ARG A 634 -17.91 11.02 38.91
CA ARG A 634 -18.68 11.88 39.80
C ARG A 634 -18.93 13.23 39.15
N LYS A 635 -20.20 13.64 39.09
CA LYS A 635 -20.60 14.97 38.66
C LYS A 635 -19.92 15.98 39.58
N GLN A 636 -19.10 16.89 39.03
CA GLN A 636 -18.41 17.91 39.81
C GLN A 636 -19.41 18.62 40.71
N GLU A 637 -19.13 18.69 42.02
CA GLU A 637 -20.09 19.16 43.00
C GLU A 637 -20.46 20.62 42.69
N LYS A 638 -21.77 20.84 42.47
CA LYS A 638 -22.31 22.14 42.09
C LYS A 638 -22.26 23.06 43.30
N ILE A 639 -21.41 24.09 43.25
CA ILE A 639 -21.36 25.10 44.31
C ILE A 639 -22.26 26.27 43.91
N CYS A 640 -23.51 26.25 44.38
CA CYS A 640 -24.52 27.26 44.03
C CYS A 640 -24.76 28.31 45.13
N SER A 641 -24.02 28.23 46.24
CA SER A 641 -24.22 29.07 47.41
C SER A 641 -22.90 29.37 48.14
N PRO A 642 -22.85 30.42 48.97
CA PRO A 642 -23.88 31.45 49.15
C PRO A 642 -23.87 32.50 48.03
N SER A 643 -25.03 33.06 47.66
CA SER A 643 -25.12 34.20 46.72
C SER A 643 -25.17 35.57 47.43
N TYR A 644 -25.16 35.55 48.77
CA TYR A 644 -25.19 36.68 49.67
C TYR A 644 -24.35 36.38 50.92
N VAL A 645 -23.50 37.31 51.34
CA VAL A 645 -22.75 37.20 52.60
C VAL A 645 -22.78 38.52 53.36
N THR A 646 -22.60 38.44 54.67
CA THR A 646 -22.39 39.58 55.56
C THR A 646 -21.22 39.31 56.49
N TRP A 647 -20.49 40.36 56.83
CA TRP A 647 -19.41 40.27 57.80
C TRP A 647 -19.31 41.59 58.57
N THR A 648 -18.51 41.60 59.62
CA THR A 648 -18.30 42.80 60.44
C THR A 648 -16.82 43.08 60.61
N GLU A 649 -16.46 44.36 60.55
CA GLU A 649 -15.09 44.81 60.81
C GLU A 649 -15.10 45.98 61.78
N TYR A 650 -14.01 46.13 62.53
CA TYR A 650 -13.75 47.37 63.26
C TYR A 650 -13.18 48.42 62.28
N ARG A 651 -13.56 49.68 62.50
CA ARG A 651 -13.13 50.86 61.73
C ARG A 651 -12.83 51.99 62.69
N ASP A 652 -11.66 52.59 62.56
CA ASP A 652 -11.37 53.83 63.27
C ASP A 652 -12.30 54.94 62.79
N LYS A 653 -12.58 55.89 63.67
CA LYS A 653 -13.54 56.99 63.44
C LYS A 653 -13.29 57.74 62.12
N GLY A 654 -12.04 57.85 61.68
CA GLY A 654 -11.64 58.55 60.44
C GLY A 654 -11.62 57.71 59.16
N GLU A 655 -11.67 56.37 59.27
CA GLU A 655 -11.56 55.46 58.13
C GLU A 655 -12.91 54.95 57.60
N TYR A 656 -13.98 55.12 58.37
CA TYR A 656 -15.32 54.67 58.04
C TYR A 656 -15.97 55.53 56.94
N LYS A 657 -16.24 54.94 55.76
CA LYS A 657 -16.89 55.64 54.62
C LYS A 657 -18.27 55.12 54.23
N SER A 658 -18.57 53.86 54.51
CA SER A 658 -19.87 53.21 54.20
C SER A 658 -20.08 51.98 55.08
N GLY A 659 -21.24 51.33 54.96
CA GLY A 659 -21.60 50.14 55.75
C GLY A 659 -22.50 50.47 56.94
N ASP A 660 -23.12 49.45 57.53
CA ASP A 660 -24.11 49.64 58.58
C ASP A 660 -23.42 49.67 59.95
N ARG A 661 -23.40 50.83 60.62
CA ARG A 661 -22.83 50.94 61.95
C ARG A 661 -23.66 50.13 62.95
N ILE A 662 -23.06 49.13 63.58
CA ILE A 662 -23.73 48.26 64.56
C ILE A 662 -23.29 48.50 66.00
N LYS A 663 -22.07 49.02 66.22
CA LYS A 663 -21.57 49.35 67.57
C LYS A 663 -20.61 50.53 67.51
N THR A 664 -20.65 51.40 68.52
CA THR A 664 -19.67 52.49 68.72
C THR A 664 -18.73 52.13 69.85
N TRP A 665 -17.43 52.28 69.63
CA TRP A 665 -16.39 52.09 70.63
C TRP A 665 -15.90 53.44 71.13
N THR A 666 -15.78 53.55 72.45
CA THR A 666 -15.41 54.78 73.13
C THR A 666 -14.52 54.49 74.32
N HIS A 667 -13.56 55.38 74.58
CA HIS A 667 -12.87 55.47 75.86
C HIS A 667 -13.12 56.83 76.52
N THR A 668 -12.79 56.92 77.79
CA THR A 668 -12.84 58.18 78.55
C THR A 668 -11.42 58.70 78.74
N GLU A 669 -11.21 59.96 78.42
CA GLU A 669 -9.96 60.67 78.74
C GLU A 669 -10.26 61.93 79.54
N GLU A 670 -9.35 62.28 80.44
CA GLU A 670 -9.46 63.51 81.23
C GLU A 670 -8.72 64.62 80.50
N ARG A 671 -9.47 65.59 79.96
CA ARG A 671 -8.87 66.79 79.38
C ARG A 671 -8.90 67.90 80.40
N CYS A 672 -7.72 68.41 80.71
CA CYS A 672 -7.56 69.53 81.62
C CYS A 672 -7.14 70.78 80.84
N SER A 673 -7.72 71.91 81.20
CA SER A 673 -7.38 73.21 80.62
C SER A 673 -6.98 74.20 81.73
N GLY A 674 -6.01 75.08 81.41
CA GLY A 674 -5.37 75.98 82.37
C GLY A 674 -4.04 75.45 82.93
N SER A 675 -3.29 76.31 83.62
CA SER A 675 -2.02 75.99 84.29
C SER A 675 -2.05 76.41 85.77
N GLY A 676 -1.44 75.62 86.66
CA GLY A 676 -1.40 75.91 88.10
C GLY A 676 -2.73 75.61 88.82
N GLU A 677 -3.04 76.38 89.87
CA GLU A 677 -4.21 76.17 90.76
C GLU A 677 -5.58 76.35 90.06
N ASN A 678 -5.61 76.94 88.86
CA ASN A 678 -6.83 77.12 88.04
C ASN A 678 -7.08 75.96 87.04
N ARG A 679 -6.41 74.81 87.20
CA ARG A 679 -6.59 73.63 86.31
C ARG A 679 -8.00 73.08 86.48
N THR A 680 -8.81 73.17 85.42
CA THR A 680 -10.13 72.53 85.36
C THR A 680 -10.04 71.28 84.49
N CYS A 681 -10.32 70.12 85.10
CA CYS A 681 -10.34 68.84 84.42
C CYS A 681 -11.78 68.41 84.16
N ARG A 682 -12.04 67.90 82.97
CA ARG A 682 -13.32 67.28 82.62
C ARG A 682 -13.05 65.95 81.94
N THR A 683 -13.74 64.90 82.40
CA THR A 683 -13.79 63.63 81.69
C THR A 683 -14.62 63.80 80.45
N ILE A 684 -14.04 63.48 79.29
CA ILE A 684 -14.76 63.44 78.02
C ILE A 684 -14.79 62.01 77.48
N THR A 685 -15.86 61.66 76.79
CA THR A 685 -15.96 60.41 76.04
C THR A 685 -15.50 60.65 74.61
N VAL A 686 -14.41 59.98 74.20
CA VAL A 686 -13.89 60.04 72.84
C VAL A 686 -14.33 58.78 72.09
N VAL A 687 -14.78 58.97 70.86
CA VAL A 687 -15.12 57.85 69.96
C VAL A 687 -13.84 57.37 69.28
N ASP A 688 -13.47 56.13 69.55
CA ASP A 688 -12.33 55.45 68.94
C ASP A 688 -12.66 54.98 67.53
N GLY A 689 -13.83 54.36 67.40
CA GLY A 689 -14.24 53.74 66.16
C GLY A 689 -15.59 53.06 66.24
N TYR A 690 -15.86 52.25 65.22
CA TYR A 690 -17.14 51.60 64.99
C TYR A 690 -16.92 50.14 64.62
N THR A 691 -17.80 49.25 65.11
CA THR A 691 -18.01 47.98 64.43
C THR A 691 -19.07 48.22 63.36
N VAL A 692 -18.70 47.88 62.13
CA VAL A 692 -19.49 48.12 60.91
C VAL A 692 -19.83 46.78 60.28
N ARG A 693 -21.08 46.60 59.89
CA ARG A 693 -21.55 45.45 59.12
C ARG A 693 -21.52 45.79 57.63
N PHE A 694 -20.93 44.89 56.86
CA PHE A 694 -20.90 44.94 55.42
C PHE A 694 -21.65 43.76 54.82
N TYR A 695 -22.08 43.91 53.57
CA TYR A 695 -22.68 42.85 52.78
C TYR A 695 -22.12 42.86 51.36
N ALA A 696 -22.18 41.69 50.72
CA ALA A 696 -21.99 41.55 49.29
C ALA A 696 -22.99 40.53 48.75
N LYS A 697 -23.49 40.79 47.54
CA LYS A 697 -24.49 39.92 46.89
C LYS A 697 -24.35 39.90 45.38
N LEU A 698 -24.66 38.76 44.78
CA LEU A 698 -24.78 38.65 43.33
C LEU A 698 -26.14 39.19 42.87
N ARG A 699 -26.14 39.92 41.76
CA ARG A 699 -27.30 40.58 41.14
C ARG A 699 -27.22 40.49 39.62
N ASN A 700 -28.32 40.81 38.94
CA ASN A 700 -28.43 40.79 37.47
C ASN A 700 -27.96 39.48 36.84
N VAL A 701 -28.21 38.36 37.54
CA VAL A 701 -27.90 37.03 37.03
C VAL A 701 -28.77 36.78 35.81
N LYS A 702 -28.15 36.53 34.67
CA LYS A 702 -28.85 36.24 33.42
C LYS A 702 -28.07 35.21 32.64
N VAL A 703 -28.76 34.15 32.22
CA VAL A 703 -28.27 33.17 31.26
C VAL A 703 -29.07 33.34 29.97
N GLU A 704 -28.37 33.58 28.88
CA GLU A 704 -28.90 33.69 27.54
C GLU A 704 -28.47 32.45 26.77
N VAL A 705 -29.45 31.69 26.29
CA VAL A 705 -29.22 30.52 25.45
C VAL A 705 -29.75 30.84 24.07
N ASP A 706 -28.94 30.63 23.03
CA ASP A 706 -29.34 30.85 21.66
C ASP A 706 -29.15 29.58 20.82
N TRP A 707 -29.98 29.42 19.79
CA TRP A 707 -29.89 28.32 18.84
C TRP A 707 -30.56 28.67 17.52
N ARG A 708 -30.18 27.96 16.46
CA ARG A 708 -30.75 28.16 15.12
C ARG A 708 -32.26 27.88 15.15
N ASN A 709 -33.05 28.79 14.59
CA ASN A 709 -34.52 28.73 14.54
C ASN A 709 -35.21 28.79 15.93
N LYS A 710 -34.60 29.48 16.91
CA LYS A 710 -35.19 29.68 18.24
C LYS A 710 -36.63 30.20 18.23
N ASP A 711 -37.03 30.94 17.21
CA ASP A 711 -38.40 31.43 17.01
C ASP A 711 -39.45 30.30 16.91
N GLN A 712 -39.03 29.07 16.58
CA GLN A 712 -39.91 27.89 16.56
C GLN A 712 -40.22 27.35 17.97
N GLY A 713 -39.52 27.80 19.00
CA GLY A 713 -39.75 27.42 20.41
C GLY A 713 -39.19 26.05 20.81
N PHE A 714 -38.54 25.34 19.89
CA PHE A 714 -37.84 24.07 20.15
C PHE A 714 -36.56 23.99 19.31
N ILE A 715 -35.73 22.98 19.57
CA ILE A 715 -34.56 22.60 18.78
C ILE A 715 -34.61 21.09 18.54
N LYS A 716 -34.10 20.61 17.41
CA LYS A 716 -33.88 19.18 17.17
C LYS A 716 -32.62 18.72 17.89
N SER A 717 -32.59 17.48 18.36
CA SER A 717 -31.36 16.88 18.89
C SER A 717 -30.31 16.76 17.77
N GLY A 718 -29.02 16.87 18.10
CA GLY A 718 -27.92 16.92 17.12
C GLY A 718 -27.54 18.33 16.67
N TYR A 719 -28.45 19.30 16.80
CA TYR A 719 -28.14 20.72 16.65
C TYR A 719 -27.48 21.29 17.90
N GLY A 720 -26.83 22.45 17.75
CA GLY A 720 -26.10 23.06 18.85
C GLY A 720 -26.70 24.34 19.40
N ILE A 721 -26.23 24.68 20.61
CA ILE A 721 -26.63 25.84 21.40
C ILE A 721 -25.41 26.71 21.68
N GLU A 722 -25.65 28.00 21.80
CA GLU A 722 -24.71 28.97 22.38
C GLU A 722 -25.23 29.40 23.74
N VAL A 723 -24.34 29.54 24.72
CA VAL A 723 -24.72 29.98 26.07
C VAL A 723 -23.82 31.14 26.49
N LYS A 724 -24.47 32.24 26.91
CA LYS A 724 -23.84 33.41 27.51
C LYS A 724 -24.41 33.60 28.92
N ALA A 725 -23.56 33.92 29.86
CA ALA A 725 -23.94 34.09 31.25
C ALA A 725 -23.34 35.37 31.82
N LYS A 726 -24.12 36.05 32.65
CA LYS A 726 -23.67 37.25 33.33
C LYS A 726 -24.21 37.36 34.74
N ALA A 727 -23.42 37.95 35.63
CA ALA A 727 -23.84 38.38 36.95
C ALA A 727 -22.92 39.49 37.46
N ASP A 728 -23.47 40.35 38.31
CA ASP A 728 -22.79 41.50 38.90
C ASP A 728 -22.71 41.34 40.42
N ILE A 729 -21.64 41.84 41.03
CA ILE A 729 -21.51 41.93 42.49
C ILE A 729 -21.91 43.32 42.98
N VAL A 730 -22.76 43.39 44.00
CA VAL A 730 -23.16 44.63 44.66
C VAL A 730 -22.81 44.52 46.14
N SER A 731 -22.13 45.54 46.66
CA SER A 731 -21.67 45.58 48.06
C SER A 731 -21.71 47.00 48.60
N ASN A 732 -21.94 47.13 49.92
CA ASN A 732 -21.76 48.39 50.66
C ASN A 732 -20.36 48.56 51.24
N TYR A 733 -19.40 47.70 50.85
CA TYR A 733 -18.03 47.73 51.39
C TYR A 733 -17.27 48.98 50.94
N ASP A 734 -16.55 49.59 51.86
CA ASP A 734 -15.81 50.84 51.64
C ASP A 734 -14.49 50.63 50.88
N LYS A 735 -13.98 49.40 50.82
CA LYS A 735 -12.73 49.02 50.12
C LYS A 735 -13.01 48.14 48.90
N GLN A 736 -13.65 48.71 47.87
CA GLN A 736 -14.07 47.99 46.66
C GLN A 736 -12.94 47.24 45.95
N SER A 737 -11.69 47.71 46.04
CA SER A 737 -10.51 47.03 45.45
C SER A 737 -10.21 45.65 46.04
N GLN A 738 -10.77 45.32 47.21
CA GLN A 738 -10.64 43.99 47.82
C GLN A 738 -11.74 43.02 47.39
N ILE A 739 -12.74 43.51 46.65
CA ILE A 739 -13.79 42.66 46.08
C ILE A 739 -13.33 42.19 44.71
N LYS A 740 -13.27 40.88 44.52
CA LYS A 740 -13.09 40.28 43.19
C LYS A 740 -14.44 39.84 42.66
N ASN A 741 -14.73 40.19 41.41
CA ASN A 741 -15.92 39.72 40.73
C ASN A 741 -15.85 38.20 40.48
N ILE A 742 -16.87 37.60 39.87
CA ILE A 742 -16.91 36.19 39.50
C ILE A 742 -15.69 35.83 38.66
N GLN A 743 -15.03 34.73 39.03
CA GLN A 743 -13.76 34.30 38.44
C GLN A 743 -13.91 33.08 37.53
N ARG A 744 -15.00 32.31 37.69
CA ARG A 744 -15.22 31.07 36.95
C ARG A 744 -16.70 30.85 36.66
N ALA A 745 -16.97 30.17 35.56
CA ALA A 745 -18.30 29.78 35.15
C ALA A 745 -18.27 28.38 34.52
N TYR A 746 -19.27 27.56 34.84
CA TYR A 746 -19.42 26.22 34.29
C TYR A 746 -20.83 26.01 33.76
N LEU A 747 -20.94 25.49 32.54
CA LEU A 747 -22.18 24.94 32.00
C LEU A 747 -22.26 23.46 32.34
N TYR A 748 -23.35 23.05 32.97
CA TYR A 748 -23.68 21.66 33.23
C TYR A 748 -24.82 21.26 32.29
N THR A 749 -24.54 20.35 31.38
CA THR A 749 -25.57 19.69 30.57
C THR A 749 -25.85 18.30 31.15
N PRO A 750 -26.86 17.57 30.62
CA PRO A 750 -27.02 16.17 30.94
C PRO A 750 -25.78 15.34 30.62
N SER A 751 -25.08 15.61 29.50
CA SER A 751 -23.99 14.77 28.98
C SER A 751 -22.59 15.23 29.41
N GLU A 752 -22.38 16.51 29.69
CA GLU A 752 -21.05 17.07 29.93
C GLU A 752 -21.04 18.28 30.87
N ILE A 753 -19.83 18.65 31.30
CA ILE A 753 -19.55 19.87 32.06
C ILE A 753 -18.53 20.66 31.24
N ILE A 754 -18.85 21.91 30.93
CA ILE A 754 -18.02 22.79 30.09
C ILE A 754 -17.61 24.00 30.93
N GLU A 755 -16.31 24.23 31.05
CA GLU A 755 -15.80 25.50 31.60
C GLU A 755 -16.01 26.62 30.58
N MET A 756 -16.68 27.67 31.01
CA MET A 756 -16.99 28.82 30.17
C MET A 756 -15.82 29.81 30.17
N GLU A 757 -15.59 30.45 29.03
CA GLU A 757 -14.56 31.48 28.87
C GLU A 757 -15.13 32.86 29.20
N GLY A 758 -14.38 33.66 29.94
CA GLY A 758 -14.78 35.02 30.26
C GLY A 758 -14.13 35.58 31.51
N SER A 759 -14.47 36.82 31.82
CA SER A 759 -13.97 37.52 33.01
C SER A 759 -14.97 38.60 33.45
N ASN A 760 -14.75 39.15 34.64
CA ASN A 760 -15.55 40.26 35.17
C ASN A 760 -17.07 39.99 35.21
N GLY A 761 -17.47 38.75 35.50
CA GLY A 761 -18.88 38.39 35.59
C GLY A 761 -19.60 38.29 34.25
N ARG A 762 -18.88 38.14 33.14
CA ARG A 762 -19.40 37.88 31.79
C ARG A 762 -18.68 36.66 31.21
N PHE A 763 -19.43 35.64 30.83
CA PHE A 763 -18.91 34.36 30.36
C PHE A 763 -19.70 33.85 29.17
N GLU A 764 -19.05 33.11 28.30
CA GLU A 764 -19.65 32.43 27.16
C GLU A 764 -18.98 31.07 26.94
N LEU A 765 -19.58 30.22 26.11
CA LEU A 765 -18.97 28.93 25.80
C LEU A 765 -17.62 29.10 25.07
N PRO A 766 -16.66 28.19 25.31
CA PRO A 766 -15.45 28.12 24.52
C PRO A 766 -15.78 27.69 23.09
N VAL A 767 -14.81 27.84 22.17
CA VAL A 767 -14.91 27.24 20.85
C VAL A 767 -15.09 25.72 20.99
N ASN A 768 -16.07 25.17 20.30
CA ASN A 768 -16.33 23.74 20.32
C ASN A 768 -15.26 23.02 19.49
N PRO A 769 -14.45 22.12 20.09
CA PRO A 769 -13.39 21.42 19.37
C PRO A 769 -13.90 20.48 18.26
N LYS A 770 -15.21 20.17 18.26
CA LYS A 770 -15.87 19.39 17.20
C LYS A 770 -16.43 20.28 16.08
N SER A 771 -16.29 21.60 16.16
CA SER A 771 -16.77 22.52 15.13
C SER A 771 -15.73 22.66 14.02
N VAL A 772 -16.10 22.34 12.78
CA VAL A 772 -15.25 22.51 11.58
C VAL A 772 -14.98 23.98 11.27
N ILE A 773 -15.85 24.88 11.72
CA ILE A 773 -15.78 26.33 11.49
C ILE A 773 -15.40 27.11 12.75
N GLU A 774 -14.80 26.44 13.75
CA GLU A 774 -14.34 27.06 15.00
C GLU A 774 -15.44 27.85 15.75
N SER A 775 -16.69 27.37 15.68
CA SER A 775 -17.83 28.02 16.33
C SER A 775 -17.93 27.69 17.82
N LYS A 776 -18.49 28.61 18.61
CA LYS A 776 -18.86 28.44 20.04
C LYS A 776 -20.19 27.69 20.24
N VAL A 777 -20.75 27.13 19.17
CA VAL A 777 -21.94 26.27 19.19
C VAL A 777 -21.58 24.88 19.71
N HIS A 778 -22.17 24.47 20.82
CA HIS A 778 -22.00 23.13 21.41
C HIS A 778 -23.22 22.26 21.12
N TYR A 779 -22.98 21.06 20.59
CA TYR A 779 -24.05 20.19 20.08
C TYR A 779 -24.80 19.45 21.19
N ILE A 780 -26.13 19.50 21.13
CA ILE A 780 -26.99 18.61 21.91
C ILE A 780 -26.82 17.20 21.34
N PRO A 781 -26.58 16.16 22.16
CA PRO A 781 -26.43 14.79 21.67
C PRO A 781 -27.62 14.39 20.78
N VAL A 782 -27.35 13.83 19.60
CA VAL A 782 -28.37 13.48 18.57
C VAL A 782 -29.39 12.43 19.01
N HIS A 783 -29.19 11.78 20.14
CA HIS A 783 -30.15 10.83 20.71
C HIS A 783 -30.94 11.38 21.89
N THR A 784 -30.77 12.66 22.20
CA THR A 784 -31.56 13.31 23.24
C THR A 784 -33.03 13.19 22.87
N LEU A 785 -33.80 12.51 23.72
CA LEU A 785 -35.24 12.31 23.51
C LEU A 785 -35.98 13.64 23.50
N ASP A 786 -37.09 13.66 22.77
CA ASP A 786 -38.07 14.75 22.81
C ASP A 786 -38.49 15.08 24.25
N GLY A 787 -38.54 16.37 24.57
CA GLY A 787 -38.91 16.85 25.90
C GLY A 787 -38.02 17.97 26.43
N ASP A 788 -37.87 18.03 27.74
CA ASP A 788 -37.14 19.09 28.45
C ASP A 788 -35.66 18.74 28.59
N TYR A 789 -34.82 19.42 27.81
CA TYR A 789 -33.37 19.39 27.98
C TYR A 789 -32.95 20.48 28.96
N LYS A 790 -32.67 20.06 30.20
CA LYS A 790 -32.28 20.96 31.30
C LYS A 790 -30.77 21.15 31.33
N ILE A 791 -30.35 22.40 31.22
CA ILE A 791 -28.97 22.83 31.45
C ILE A 791 -28.92 23.74 32.68
N MET A 792 -27.75 23.85 33.29
CA MET A 792 -27.54 24.74 34.43
C MET A 792 -26.21 25.47 34.26
N VAL A 793 -26.19 26.77 34.52
CA VAL A 793 -24.94 27.54 34.58
C VAL A 793 -24.62 27.84 36.04
N ALA A 794 -23.43 27.48 36.50
CA ALA A 794 -22.89 27.90 37.78
C ALA A 794 -21.89 29.03 37.58
N LEU A 795 -22.11 30.15 38.27
CA LEU A 795 -21.22 31.31 38.32
C LEU A 795 -20.61 31.40 39.72
N GLY A 796 -19.28 31.42 39.83
CA GLY A 796 -18.64 31.33 41.14
C GLY A 796 -17.27 31.99 41.28
N GLY A 797 -16.76 31.95 42.50
CA GLY A 797 -15.43 32.47 42.83
C GLY A 797 -15.38 33.99 43.04
N ALA A 798 -16.51 34.67 43.16
CA ALA A 798 -16.51 36.09 43.54
C ALA A 798 -16.06 36.23 45.00
N SER A 799 -14.91 36.87 45.23
CA SER A 799 -14.25 36.89 46.53
C SER A 799 -14.52 38.20 47.26
N THR A 800 -14.89 38.08 48.53
CA THR A 800 -15.15 39.20 49.44
C THR A 800 -14.53 38.89 50.81
N PRO A 801 -14.31 39.87 51.68
CA PRO A 801 -13.85 39.61 53.04
C PRO A 801 -14.81 38.73 53.85
N GLY A 802 -16.11 38.74 53.51
CA GLY A 802 -17.11 37.87 54.13
C GLY A 802 -17.16 36.45 53.56
N GLY A 803 -16.34 36.11 52.56
CA GLY A 803 -16.29 34.80 51.92
C GLY A 803 -16.50 34.84 50.40
N ILE A 804 -16.61 33.65 49.81
CA ILE A 804 -16.78 33.45 48.37
C ILE A 804 -18.27 33.34 48.03
N LEU A 805 -18.70 34.09 47.02
CA LEU A 805 -20.06 34.05 46.48
C LEU A 805 -20.15 33.16 45.24
N ASN A 806 -21.24 32.38 45.16
CA ASN A 806 -21.60 31.54 44.03
C ASN A 806 -23.12 31.57 43.79
N ILE A 807 -23.55 31.32 42.56
CA ILE A 807 -24.96 31.21 42.16
C ILE A 807 -25.11 30.26 40.98
N CYS A 808 -26.25 29.58 40.89
CA CYS A 808 -26.61 28.74 39.75
C CYS A 808 -27.94 29.20 39.15
N GLU A 809 -28.07 29.05 37.83
CA GLU A 809 -29.30 29.33 37.10
C GLU A 809 -29.62 28.13 36.19
N ASP A 810 -30.83 27.60 36.29
CA ASP A 810 -31.32 26.50 35.43
C ASP A 810 -32.03 27.07 34.20
N VAL A 811 -31.77 26.48 33.03
CA VAL A 811 -32.48 26.79 31.78
C VAL A 811 -33.03 25.51 31.17
N THR A 812 -34.27 25.56 30.70
CA THR A 812 -34.91 24.44 30.01
C THR A 812 -35.03 24.75 28.52
N ILE A 813 -34.55 23.84 27.69
CA ILE A 813 -34.62 23.89 26.23
C ILE A 813 -35.56 22.78 25.77
N LYS A 814 -36.50 23.08 24.88
CA LYS A 814 -37.43 22.07 24.34
C LYS A 814 -36.79 21.34 23.16
N ILE A 815 -36.71 20.02 23.25
CA ILE A 815 -36.27 19.13 22.16
C ILE A 815 -37.50 18.55 21.45
N LYS A 816 -37.50 18.59 20.11
CA LYS A 816 -38.49 17.92 19.29
C LYS A 816 -37.87 17.47 17.96
N GLY A 817 -37.82 16.15 17.74
CA GLY A 817 -37.17 15.51 16.61
C GLY A 817 -35.64 15.47 16.73
N ASP A 818 -35.01 14.87 15.73
CA ASP A 818 -33.55 14.80 15.60
C ASP A 818 -33.06 15.35 14.25
N MET A 819 -31.74 15.58 14.13
CA MET A 819 -31.15 16.14 12.92
C MET A 819 -31.27 15.23 11.68
N TYR A 820 -31.51 13.92 11.84
CA TYR A 820 -31.64 13.00 10.71
C TYR A 820 -32.99 13.15 10.02
N GLU A 821 -34.01 13.65 10.72
CA GLU A 821 -35.29 14.01 10.08
C GLU A 821 -35.17 15.16 9.07
N ASP A 822 -34.07 15.93 9.11
CA ASP A 822 -33.79 16.97 8.11
C ASP A 822 -32.95 16.46 6.93
N ASP A 823 -32.42 15.24 7.02
CA ASP A 823 -31.65 14.63 5.96
C ASP A 823 -32.61 14.01 4.92
N ASN A 824 -32.80 14.73 3.81
CA ASN A 824 -33.63 14.29 2.69
C ASN A 824 -32.88 13.34 1.73
N THR A 825 -31.71 12.82 2.08
CA THR A 825 -31.02 11.80 1.28
C THR A 825 -31.57 10.39 1.58
N TYR A 826 -32.75 10.10 1.03
CA TYR A 826 -33.27 8.74 0.88
C TYR A 826 -33.07 8.23 -0.54
#